data_AF-A0A9X2KBE6-F1
#
_entry.id   AF-A0A9X2KBE6-F1
#
_cell.length_a   1.000
_cell.length_b   1.000
_cell.length_c   1.000
_cell.angle_alpha   90.00
_cell.angle_beta   90.00
_cell.angle_gamma   90.00
#
_symmetry.space_group_name_H-M   'P 1'
#
loop_
_entity.id
_entity.type
_entity.pdbx_description
1 polymer ?
#
loop_
_entity_poly.entity_id
_entity_poly.type
_entity_poly.pdbx_seq_one_letter_code
_entity_poly.pdbx_strand_id
1 'polypeptide(L)'
;MESAVESVINQTYEYLEVIVVNDGSTDSSGEIVDRIAARDPRVQVVHTSNGGLAAARNEGLKHCSGEFVAFFDSDDVLEPDAYGYAISSLRSTGSDFAVAPYRFLRGGKLHQPGRWIRAAHAVERRGTTLLAFPQIQANVVAWSKVYRRDFFQREIVGYPVGIAYEDQEPASLGYVRARKFDVLSRPMIRWRMRDEQTSITQQAGKVQNLIDRVEVIRRSLEILHWSGHDAAHLERVVQVLESDAFTISRVFDGDDEYWAAVVAATRALWPLVPREQLVRRISVQDRVLYHLLLAGDREAAMEFLALRGRSPHAWVFEEGADGLIHGRMPAWEIPSDAVPAWALVAADWQFDVQAWLNRWDWTEEQGVLEIRGHAYFPGLATPIESIEAELRDTRAGVQVPVALERVPHSLAGSLTQHLYLDYSDSGFVAKIDARNLEQLQLEQGRDLELQFVLIVRSAGMRVVAPFNSSGFASDDGMPAAVDLSAGCEAIARYRAGIGMTIKIAKKSRLLSVSEIAYNDDTMSVTLDRPHGLRIQALVLTKPSQRALTLQSTVSGDSIVARVPALPRGLQTNARVKAQTSDGLYSLRLYSGSDAVKGQPEFMVGGWSQPYFFAPGSVAIVDGIDVTEHQILMRFRNLRPDFTLWLQSRRAVIYGQHVDGEPGTVSFSLEQDALPGWQAQSVVPGHYSLRVSELADDGEDMPIAVRTSIDLDAQLPLRDLSASRQSVTLTRATNRQVNVKIDASSTAVRTARDQRRMIEFYEANSATLRDIVYFQCLQGDQVNDSQLAIADVIRRDFPGVEIIWGIKDYSVRVPANDGSVVVGSHDYFDILAVARVLCYNHEVPEFLQPRPGQQVVQTYHGHPFKMMGVGRWNALGFTEAQIQRGLDWREKWTMLLSPTPLATRLYREHFPVSAEIAEIGHPRNDRLVVITPDDREEVRRQLGIEAGRTAVLYAPTWRDYQATSPWASKMVTFVDPQRLAESLGEGYVVLLRGHPAHGRDGSYKQVKNAQVIDVTYHPDVNDLILAADVGVFDYSSIRFDFGVTGKPMIFFVPDKQQFFTSAPSLIPFDETAPGPQVENVDELVDAIVHIEEGRERFADDYRVFRERFAGLDDGHAAERATRAIFDRAGIGSQNSDPRGAGSTAVG
;
A
#
# COMPACT_ATOMS: atom_id res chain seq x y z
N MET A 1 29.57 -0.17 0.85
CA MET A 1 31.04 -0.07 0.85
C MET A 1 31.56 1.29 0.41
N GLU A 2 31.57 1.66 -0.88
CA GLU A 2 32.23 2.91 -1.35
C GLU A 2 31.75 4.17 -0.62
N SER A 3 30.43 4.41 -0.56
CA SER A 3 29.87 5.55 0.17
C SER A 3 30.20 5.57 1.67
N ALA A 4 30.42 4.40 2.28
CA ALA A 4 30.75 4.30 3.71
C ALA A 4 32.18 4.80 3.95
N VAL A 5 33.15 4.27 3.21
CA VAL A 5 34.56 4.68 3.31
C VAL A 5 34.75 6.15 2.90
N GLU A 6 34.08 6.60 1.83
CA GLU A 6 34.11 8.01 1.42
C GLU A 6 33.57 8.95 2.51
N SER A 7 32.55 8.54 3.27
CA SER A 7 32.01 9.36 4.36
C SER A 7 32.97 9.53 5.54
N VAL A 8 33.89 8.57 5.73
CA VAL A 8 34.97 8.63 6.72
C VAL A 8 36.13 9.51 6.22
N ILE A 9 36.55 9.29 4.98
CA ILE A 9 37.65 10.02 4.32
C ILE A 9 37.39 11.54 4.25
N ASN A 10 36.12 11.92 4.05
CA ASN A 10 35.66 13.30 3.89
C ASN A 10 35.22 13.97 5.21
N GLN A 11 35.57 13.43 6.37
CA GLN A 11 35.32 14.07 7.66
C GLN A 11 36.07 15.40 7.78
N THR A 12 35.47 16.37 8.49
CA THR A 12 36.15 17.66 8.79
C THR A 12 37.39 17.53 9.69
N TYR A 13 37.56 16.38 10.34
CA TYR A 13 38.75 16.07 11.12
C TYR A 13 39.71 15.23 10.25
N GLU A 14 40.79 15.84 9.77
CA GLU A 14 41.64 15.24 8.72
C GLU A 14 42.65 14.21 9.26
N TYR A 15 42.97 14.26 10.56
CA TYR A 15 43.98 13.41 11.23
C TYR A 15 43.41 12.03 11.58
N LEU A 16 43.03 11.27 10.55
CA LEU A 16 42.42 9.94 10.67
C LEU A 16 43.33 8.87 10.06
N GLU A 17 43.32 7.69 10.66
CA GLU A 17 43.67 6.43 10.00
C GLU A 17 42.39 5.61 9.86
N VAL A 18 42.23 4.88 8.75
CA VAL A 18 41.03 4.11 8.44
C VAL A 18 41.43 2.66 8.20
N ILE A 19 41.17 1.80 9.18
CA ILE A 19 41.46 0.38 9.08
C ILE A 19 40.21 -0.35 8.58
N VAL A 20 40.27 -0.88 7.36
CA VAL A 20 39.18 -1.66 6.75
C VAL A 20 39.54 -3.13 6.80
N VAL A 21 38.84 -3.89 7.66
CA VAL A 21 39.02 -5.35 7.76
C VAL A 21 38.02 -6.05 6.84
N ASN A 22 38.52 -6.63 5.75
CA ASN A 22 37.73 -7.47 4.86
C ASN A 22 37.78 -8.92 5.35
N ASP A 23 36.69 -9.35 5.98
CA ASP A 23 36.58 -10.65 6.62
C ASP A 23 36.08 -11.75 5.68
N GLY A 24 36.71 -11.87 4.50
CA GLY A 24 36.40 -12.91 3.53
C GLY A 24 35.12 -12.66 2.72
N SER A 25 34.87 -11.42 2.32
CA SER A 25 33.73 -11.07 1.45
C SER A 25 33.76 -11.84 0.12
N THR A 26 32.61 -12.30 -0.36
CA THR A 26 32.45 -13.07 -1.62
C THR A 26 32.03 -12.21 -2.82
N ASP A 27 31.82 -10.91 -2.60
CA ASP A 27 31.48 -9.93 -3.61
C ASP A 27 32.67 -9.01 -3.94
N SER A 28 32.43 -7.94 -4.70
CA SER A 28 33.46 -6.98 -5.09
C SER A 28 33.94 -6.05 -3.97
N SER A 29 33.51 -6.26 -2.72
CA SER A 29 33.89 -5.39 -1.59
C SER A 29 35.40 -5.32 -1.38
N GLY A 30 36.13 -6.44 -1.54
CA GLY A 30 37.58 -6.48 -1.43
C GLY A 30 38.27 -5.57 -2.45
N GLU A 31 37.92 -5.73 -3.72
CA GLU A 31 38.48 -4.91 -4.81
C GLU A 31 38.19 -3.41 -4.64
N ILE A 32 36.99 -3.09 -4.13
CA ILE A 32 36.60 -1.69 -3.87
C ILE A 32 37.52 -1.06 -2.83
N VAL A 33 37.77 -1.73 -1.71
CA VAL A 33 38.55 -1.16 -0.60
C VAL A 33 40.04 -1.09 -0.95
N ASP A 34 40.57 -2.05 -1.71
CA ASP A 34 41.95 -2.03 -2.21
C ASP A 34 42.19 -0.83 -3.13
N ARG A 35 41.24 -0.57 -4.03
CA ARG A 35 41.30 0.59 -4.93
C ARG A 35 41.23 1.92 -4.16
N ILE A 36 40.47 1.98 -3.07
CA ILE A 36 40.40 3.17 -2.23
C ILE A 36 41.72 3.36 -1.46
N ALA A 37 42.29 2.29 -0.90
CA ALA A 37 43.59 2.32 -0.23
C ALA A 37 44.74 2.74 -1.15
N ALA A 38 44.68 2.36 -2.43
CA ALA A 38 45.63 2.84 -3.43
C ALA A 38 45.53 4.36 -3.71
N ARG A 39 44.40 5.00 -3.37
CA ARG A 39 44.13 6.43 -3.64
C ARG A 39 44.26 7.32 -2.41
N ASP A 40 43.98 6.81 -1.22
CA ASP A 40 44.08 7.55 0.04
C ASP A 40 45.02 6.83 1.01
N PRO A 41 46.20 7.41 1.32
CA PRO A 41 47.21 6.75 2.16
C PRO A 41 46.77 6.61 3.63
N ARG A 42 45.65 7.21 4.04
CA ARG A 42 45.09 7.02 5.38
C ARG A 42 44.34 5.70 5.51
N VAL A 43 44.02 5.02 4.41
CA VAL A 43 43.24 3.79 4.39
C VAL A 43 44.18 2.58 4.33
N GLN A 44 44.07 1.70 5.33
CA GLN A 44 44.76 0.42 5.39
C GLN A 44 43.73 -0.71 5.29
N VAL A 45 43.96 -1.65 4.38
CA VAL A 45 43.10 -2.83 4.22
C VAL A 45 43.77 -4.05 4.85
N VAL A 46 43.01 -4.83 5.61
CA VAL A 46 43.44 -6.10 6.19
C VAL A 46 42.47 -7.18 5.73
N HIS A 47 42.97 -8.20 5.03
CA HIS A 47 42.15 -9.33 4.59
C HIS A 47 42.28 -10.50 5.57
N THR A 48 41.16 -11.01 6.04
CA THR A 48 41.07 -12.17 6.93
C THR A 48 40.09 -13.21 6.41
N SER A 49 40.15 -14.42 6.95
CA SER A 49 39.11 -15.44 6.77
C SER A 49 37.90 -15.13 7.65
N ASN A 50 36.69 -15.27 7.11
CA ASN A 50 35.42 -14.96 7.79
C ASN A 50 35.34 -15.51 9.23
N GLY A 51 35.48 -14.62 10.20
CA GLY A 51 35.33 -14.86 11.64
C GLY A 51 34.17 -14.08 12.26
N GLY A 52 33.43 -13.29 11.47
CA GLY A 52 32.32 -12.45 11.89
C GLY A 52 32.73 -11.03 12.32
N LEU A 53 31.73 -10.16 12.49
CA LEU A 53 31.91 -8.72 12.75
C LEU A 53 32.78 -8.43 14.00
N ALA A 54 32.57 -9.17 15.09
CA ALA A 54 33.36 -9.06 16.30
C ALA A 54 34.85 -9.35 16.07
N ALA A 55 35.15 -10.42 15.32
CA ALA A 55 36.52 -10.80 14.99
C ALA A 55 37.19 -9.74 14.11
N ALA A 56 36.47 -9.20 13.13
CA ALA A 56 36.94 -8.11 12.28
C ALA A 56 37.25 -6.83 13.09
N ARG A 57 36.38 -6.44 14.04
CA ARG A 57 36.63 -5.29 14.94
C ARG A 57 37.87 -5.50 15.80
N ASN A 58 38.03 -6.71 16.36
CA ASN A 58 39.19 -7.07 17.18
C ASN A 58 40.49 -7.13 16.37
N GLU A 59 40.43 -7.58 15.12
CA GLU A 59 41.60 -7.55 14.24
C GLU A 59 42.00 -6.10 13.93
N GLY A 60 41.03 -5.26 13.55
CA GLY A 60 41.29 -3.84 13.26
C GLY A 60 41.93 -3.09 14.42
N LEU A 61 41.53 -3.41 15.66
CA LEU A 61 42.13 -2.84 16.89
C LEU A 61 43.63 -3.08 17.02
N LYS A 62 44.18 -4.17 16.47
CA LYS A 62 45.61 -4.47 16.51
C LYS A 62 46.44 -3.54 15.62
N HIS A 63 45.81 -2.95 14.61
CA HIS A 63 46.44 -2.07 13.63
C HIS A 63 46.20 -0.58 13.93
N CYS A 64 45.34 -0.25 14.91
CA CYS A 64 45.06 1.13 15.29
C CYS A 64 46.21 1.76 16.10
N SER A 65 46.65 2.94 15.70
CA SER A 65 47.71 3.74 16.34
C SER A 65 47.22 5.04 16.98
N GLY A 66 46.07 5.57 16.55
CA GLY A 66 45.54 6.89 16.92
C GLY A 66 45.19 7.07 18.40
N GLU A 67 45.12 8.32 18.86
CA GLU A 67 44.73 8.66 20.26
C GLU A 67 43.29 8.21 20.59
N PHE A 68 42.42 8.22 19.58
CA PHE A 68 41.01 7.86 19.68
C PHE A 68 40.70 6.69 18.75
N VAL A 69 39.72 5.88 19.12
CA VAL A 69 39.21 4.77 18.30
C VAL A 69 37.69 4.88 18.17
N ALA A 70 37.20 4.62 16.96
CA ALA A 70 35.78 4.56 16.62
C ALA A 70 35.55 3.33 15.73
N PHE A 71 34.38 2.73 15.86
CA PHE A 71 33.96 1.58 15.05
C PHE A 71 32.89 2.03 14.07
N PHE A 72 32.88 1.51 12.86
CA PHE A 72 31.93 1.94 11.83
C PHE A 72 31.58 0.79 10.90
N ASP A 73 30.28 0.62 10.64
CA ASP A 73 29.77 -0.49 9.83
C ASP A 73 29.78 -0.11 8.34
N SER A 74 30.04 -1.08 7.46
CA SER A 74 30.39 -0.86 6.05
C SER A 74 29.23 -0.50 5.11
N ASP A 75 28.00 -0.51 5.64
CA ASP A 75 26.76 -0.13 4.95
C ASP A 75 26.16 1.20 5.43
N ASP A 76 26.77 1.84 6.43
CA ASP A 76 26.34 3.10 7.01
C ASP A 76 27.03 4.33 6.40
N VAL A 77 26.58 5.52 6.79
CA VAL A 77 27.16 6.79 6.33
C VAL A 77 27.32 7.76 7.51
N LEU A 78 28.53 8.32 7.68
CA LEU A 78 28.77 9.35 8.70
C LEU A 78 28.21 10.72 8.30
N GLU A 79 27.89 11.53 9.31
CA GLU A 79 27.67 12.97 9.14
C GLU A 79 29.03 13.68 8.94
N PRO A 80 29.13 14.73 8.09
CA PRO A 80 30.42 15.29 7.67
C PRO A 80 31.35 15.78 8.80
N ASP A 81 30.80 16.23 9.93
CA ASP A 81 31.58 16.75 11.08
C ASP A 81 31.53 15.84 12.32
N ALA A 82 31.09 14.59 12.16
CA ALA A 82 30.83 13.65 13.26
C ALA A 82 32.04 13.45 14.18
N TYR A 83 33.20 13.08 13.62
CA TYR A 83 34.41 12.83 14.44
C TYR A 83 35.04 14.11 14.96
N GLY A 84 34.99 15.20 14.21
CA GLY A 84 35.47 16.50 14.68
C GLY A 84 34.70 16.98 15.91
N TYR A 85 33.37 16.84 15.89
CA TYR A 85 32.50 17.18 17.01
C TYR A 85 32.77 16.32 18.25
N ALA A 86 32.86 15.00 18.10
CA ALA A 86 33.12 14.09 19.22
C ALA A 86 34.52 14.30 19.82
N ILE A 87 35.57 14.38 19.00
CA ILE A 87 36.96 14.58 19.45
C ILE A 87 37.12 15.94 20.12
N SER A 88 36.50 16.99 19.59
CA SER A 88 36.52 18.32 20.22
C SER A 88 35.93 18.28 21.63
N SER A 89 34.80 17.58 21.80
CA SER A 89 34.21 17.37 23.12
C SER A 89 35.18 16.63 24.05
N LEU A 90 35.71 15.48 23.63
CA LEU A 90 36.63 14.65 24.42
C LEU A 90 37.92 15.38 24.84
N ARG A 91 38.45 16.25 23.98
CA ARG A 91 39.62 17.08 24.31
C ARG A 91 39.25 18.15 25.33
N SER A 92 38.09 18.80 25.18
CA SER A 92 37.64 19.85 26.10
C SER A 92 37.29 19.32 27.49
N THR A 93 36.70 18.13 27.58
CA THR A 93 36.21 17.55 28.82
C THR A 93 37.25 16.67 29.48
N GLY A 94 38.13 16.03 28.71
CA GLY A 94 38.97 14.94 29.21
C GLY A 94 38.17 13.68 29.52
N SER A 95 36.99 13.51 28.91
CA SER A 95 36.17 12.32 29.02
C SER A 95 36.84 11.09 28.38
N ASP A 96 36.50 9.91 28.87
CA ASP A 96 37.07 8.65 28.39
C ASP A 96 36.46 8.21 27.05
N PHE A 97 35.18 8.56 26.81
CA PHE A 97 34.51 8.39 25.51
C PHE A 97 33.33 9.35 25.33
N ALA A 98 32.85 9.46 24.09
CA ALA A 98 31.68 10.23 23.70
C ALA A 98 30.68 9.34 22.96
N VAL A 99 29.38 9.59 23.16
CA VAL A 99 28.29 8.86 22.53
C VAL A 99 27.28 9.83 21.90
N ALA A 100 26.82 9.53 20.69
CA ALA A 100 25.90 10.38 19.93
C ALA A 100 24.66 9.61 19.46
N PRO A 101 23.55 10.32 19.12
CA PRO A 101 22.41 9.69 18.50
C PRO A 101 22.68 9.38 17.01
N TYR A 102 21.71 8.76 16.38
CA TYR A 102 21.75 8.36 14.97
C TYR A 102 20.41 8.55 14.28
N ARG A 103 20.39 8.41 12.97
CA ARG A 103 19.17 8.46 12.14
C ARG A 103 19.10 7.25 11.24
N PHE A 104 17.90 6.79 10.91
CA PHE A 104 17.72 5.74 9.91
C PHE A 104 17.69 6.34 8.50
N LEU A 105 18.22 5.62 7.53
CA LEU A 105 18.12 5.91 6.10
C LEU A 105 17.33 4.78 5.42
N ARG A 106 16.12 5.07 4.93
CA ARG A 106 15.23 4.11 4.25
C ARG A 106 14.64 4.74 2.99
N GLY A 107 14.78 4.08 1.85
CA GLY A 107 14.30 4.61 0.56
C GLY A 107 14.84 6.02 0.24
N GLY A 108 16.09 6.31 0.63
CA GLY A 108 16.72 7.63 0.48
C GLY A 108 16.24 8.72 1.46
N LYS A 109 15.29 8.44 2.36
CA LYS A 109 14.77 9.40 3.35
C LYS A 109 15.35 9.14 4.73
N LEU A 110 15.60 10.23 5.47
CA LEU A 110 16.05 10.17 6.86
C LEU A 110 14.86 10.05 7.81
N HIS A 111 14.93 9.10 8.73
CA HIS A 111 13.96 8.91 9.80
C HIS A 111 14.63 9.05 11.16
N GLN A 112 13.88 9.55 12.15
CA GLN A 112 14.36 9.70 13.51
C GLN A 112 14.52 8.34 14.21
N PRO A 113 15.45 8.19 15.16
CA PRO A 113 15.63 6.95 15.90
C PRO A 113 14.47 6.72 16.87
N GLY A 114 14.42 5.55 17.51
CA GLY A 114 13.43 5.22 18.55
C GLY A 114 13.39 6.26 19.69
N ARG A 115 12.25 6.31 20.40
CA ARG A 115 11.98 7.28 21.49
C ARG A 115 13.10 7.32 22.53
N TRP A 116 13.58 6.17 22.97
CA TRP A 116 14.62 6.05 23.99
C TRP A 116 15.94 6.71 23.57
N ILE A 117 16.37 6.58 22.31
CA ILE A 117 17.56 7.28 21.79
C ILE A 117 17.33 8.79 21.76
N ARG A 118 16.16 9.24 21.28
CA ARG A 118 15.84 10.67 21.25
C ARG A 118 15.85 11.27 22.66
N ALA A 119 15.24 10.59 23.62
CA ALA A 119 15.18 11.03 25.01
C ALA A 119 16.58 11.06 25.65
N ALA A 120 17.40 10.03 25.44
CA ALA A 120 18.75 9.96 25.98
C ALA A 120 19.66 11.10 25.47
N HIS A 121 19.48 11.50 24.21
CA HIS A 121 20.29 12.52 23.54
C HIS A 121 19.61 13.90 23.41
N ALA A 122 18.45 14.11 24.04
CA ALA A 122 17.70 15.37 23.97
C ALA A 122 18.48 16.56 24.53
N VAL A 123 19.36 16.31 25.49
CA VAL A 123 20.22 17.32 26.13
C VAL A 123 21.66 16.86 26.06
N GLU A 124 22.53 17.72 25.53
CA GLU A 124 23.97 17.49 25.53
C GLU A 124 24.52 17.55 26.96
N ARG A 125 25.27 16.53 27.38
CA ARG A 125 25.87 16.43 28.71
C ARG A 125 27.36 16.14 28.57
N ARG A 126 28.20 17.07 29.00
CA ARG A 126 29.65 16.95 28.92
C ARG A 126 30.22 16.54 30.28
N GLY A 127 31.05 15.50 30.30
CA GLY A 127 31.69 14.98 31.51
C GLY A 127 30.73 14.38 32.54
N THR A 128 29.67 13.70 32.10
CA THR A 128 28.71 13.01 32.99
C THR A 128 29.20 11.62 33.38
N THR A 129 28.49 10.97 34.29
CA THR A 129 28.72 9.57 34.69
C THR A 129 27.44 8.75 34.53
N LEU A 130 27.55 7.42 34.60
CA LEU A 130 26.39 6.54 34.51
C LEU A 130 25.46 6.71 35.72
N LEU A 131 26.02 6.96 36.92
CA LEU A 131 25.24 7.27 38.12
C LEU A 131 24.42 8.56 37.96
N ALA A 132 24.98 9.58 37.33
CA ALA A 132 24.29 10.86 37.11
C ALA A 132 23.26 10.78 35.98
N PHE A 133 23.45 9.88 35.00
CA PHE A 133 22.58 9.78 33.84
C PHE A 133 22.41 8.33 33.36
N PRO A 134 21.64 7.50 34.09
CA PRO A 134 21.49 6.07 33.80
C PRO A 134 20.76 5.78 32.48
N GLN A 135 19.92 6.71 32.00
CA GLN A 135 19.11 6.55 30.78
C GLN A 135 19.95 6.36 29.51
N ILE A 136 21.22 6.77 29.52
CA ILE A 136 22.11 6.64 28.36
C ILE A 136 22.39 5.17 27.98
N GLN A 137 22.17 4.24 28.92
CA GLN A 137 22.30 2.80 28.71
C GLN A 137 21.35 2.27 27.63
N ALA A 138 20.39 3.08 27.17
CA ALA A 138 19.58 2.83 26.00
C ALA A 138 20.36 2.85 24.67
N ASN A 139 21.53 3.50 24.62
CA ASN A 139 22.39 3.58 23.43
C ASN A 139 23.62 2.67 23.56
N VAL A 140 23.47 1.40 23.20
CA VAL A 140 24.55 0.40 23.31
C VAL A 140 25.30 0.14 22.00
N VAL A 141 24.89 0.74 20.89
CA VAL A 141 25.49 0.40 19.58
C VAL A 141 26.92 0.90 19.46
N ALA A 142 27.81 0.05 18.93
CA ALA A 142 29.25 0.33 18.87
C ALA A 142 29.58 1.58 18.05
N TRP A 143 28.93 1.71 16.90
CA TRP A 143 29.26 2.73 15.90
C TRP A 143 28.89 4.14 16.33
N SER A 144 28.01 4.30 17.32
CA SER A 144 27.61 5.62 17.85
C SER A 144 28.64 6.29 18.78
N LYS A 145 29.85 5.72 18.93
CA LYS A 145 30.80 6.09 19.99
C LYS A 145 32.21 6.34 19.47
N VAL A 146 32.90 7.26 20.16
CA VAL A 146 34.34 7.52 19.99
C VAL A 146 35.00 7.41 21.35
N TYR A 147 35.99 6.53 21.47
CA TYR A 147 36.69 6.24 22.71
C TYR A 147 38.11 6.80 22.67
N ARG A 148 38.68 7.15 23.83
CA ARG A 148 40.13 7.19 24.00
C ARG A 148 40.67 5.77 23.88
N ARG A 149 41.68 5.55 23.02
CA ARG A 149 42.19 4.21 22.73
C ARG A 149 42.72 3.52 23.98
N ASP A 150 43.50 4.23 24.80
CA ASP A 150 44.07 3.68 26.06
C ASP A 150 43.00 3.24 27.06
N PHE A 151 41.86 3.95 27.11
CA PHE A 151 40.72 3.54 27.93
C PHE A 151 40.09 2.27 27.37
N PHE A 152 39.80 2.23 26.07
CA PHE A 152 39.19 1.07 25.43
C PHE A 152 40.06 -0.19 25.62
N GLN A 153 41.37 -0.09 25.39
CA GLN A 153 42.30 -1.22 25.54
C GLN A 153 42.41 -1.75 26.97
N ARG A 154 42.34 -0.86 27.98
CA ARG A 154 42.48 -1.25 29.39
C ARG A 154 41.19 -1.77 30.01
N GLU A 155 40.05 -1.13 29.71
CA GLU A 155 38.80 -1.35 30.46
C GLU A 155 37.77 -2.18 29.67
N ILE A 156 37.85 -2.21 28.34
CA ILE A 156 36.87 -2.89 27.46
C ILE A 156 37.52 -4.09 26.76
N VAL A 157 38.80 -3.99 26.39
CA VAL A 157 39.65 -5.05 25.81
C VAL A 157 39.29 -5.49 24.40
N GLY A 158 38.01 -5.56 24.03
CA GLY A 158 37.55 -5.93 22.69
C GLY A 158 36.07 -6.32 22.64
N TYR A 159 35.65 -6.94 21.54
CA TYR A 159 34.30 -7.47 21.33
C TYR A 159 34.25 -9.00 21.49
N PRO A 160 33.21 -9.57 22.09
CA PRO A 160 33.06 -11.03 22.22
C PRO A 160 32.86 -11.69 20.85
N VAL A 161 33.67 -12.70 20.52
CA VAL A 161 33.60 -13.44 19.25
C VAL A 161 32.60 -14.60 19.35
N GLY A 162 31.85 -14.85 18.28
CA GLY A 162 30.94 -16.00 18.18
C GLY A 162 29.52 -15.75 18.69
N ILE A 163 29.13 -14.50 18.92
CA ILE A 163 27.77 -14.12 19.33
C ILE A 163 27.30 -12.90 18.53
N ALA A 164 26.04 -12.88 18.09
CA ALA A 164 25.44 -11.70 17.47
C ALA A 164 25.16 -10.58 18.49
N TYR A 165 25.02 -9.33 18.02
CA TYR A 165 24.84 -8.14 18.88
C TYR A 165 25.99 -7.93 19.86
N GLU A 166 27.21 -8.19 19.42
CA GLU A 166 28.42 -8.20 20.23
C GLU A 166 28.74 -6.85 20.91
N ASP A 167 28.02 -5.77 20.56
CA ASP A 167 28.28 -4.41 21.00
C ASP A 167 27.73 -4.08 22.40
N GLN A 168 26.71 -4.80 22.88
CA GLN A 168 26.06 -4.40 24.13
C GLN A 168 26.91 -4.61 25.37
N GLU A 169 27.70 -5.69 25.41
CA GLU A 169 28.60 -6.00 26.51
C GLU A 169 29.74 -4.96 26.62
N PRO A 170 30.52 -4.69 25.54
CA PRO A 170 31.51 -3.61 25.51
C PRO A 170 30.95 -2.23 25.85
N ALA A 171 29.76 -1.89 25.36
CA ALA A 171 29.14 -0.60 25.68
C ALA A 171 28.80 -0.49 27.17
N SER A 172 28.24 -1.55 27.77
CA SER A 172 27.90 -1.58 29.19
C SER A 172 29.16 -1.48 30.06
N LEU A 173 30.24 -2.18 29.69
CA LEU A 173 31.55 -2.02 30.34
C LEU A 173 32.06 -0.59 30.21
N GLY A 174 31.97 0.01 29.02
CA GLY A 174 32.36 1.40 28.79
C GLY A 174 31.65 2.37 29.72
N TYR A 175 30.33 2.27 29.86
CA TYR A 175 29.56 3.14 30.76
C TYR A 175 29.91 2.94 32.24
N VAL A 176 30.11 1.70 32.68
CA VAL A 176 30.42 1.36 34.07
C VAL A 176 31.86 1.73 34.46
N ARG A 177 32.82 1.56 33.55
CA ARG A 177 34.25 1.73 33.82
C ARG A 177 34.77 3.14 33.55
N ALA A 178 34.07 3.92 32.73
CA ALA A 178 34.48 5.30 32.45
C ALA A 178 34.41 6.17 33.71
N ARG A 179 35.44 7.00 33.92
CA ARG A 179 35.43 8.02 34.98
C ARG A 179 34.40 9.10 34.66
N LYS A 180 34.31 9.47 33.38
CA LYS A 180 33.28 10.34 32.82
C LYS A 180 33.20 10.19 31.30
N PHE A 181 32.04 10.48 30.73
CA PHE A 181 31.77 10.44 29.30
C PHE A 181 30.92 11.61 28.84
N ASP A 182 30.91 11.84 27.53
CA ASP A 182 30.13 12.90 26.89
C ASP A 182 28.93 12.32 26.15
N VAL A 183 27.72 12.86 26.42
CA VAL A 183 26.50 12.57 25.69
C VAL A 183 26.23 13.72 24.74
N LEU A 184 26.34 13.45 23.45
CA LEU A 184 26.20 14.44 22.39
C LEU A 184 24.75 14.51 21.90
N SER A 185 24.31 15.66 21.41
CA SER A 185 22.92 15.86 20.96
C SER A 185 22.75 15.78 19.44
N ARG A 186 23.82 16.03 18.68
CA ARG A 186 23.81 15.98 17.22
C ARG A 186 24.13 14.56 16.72
N PRO A 187 23.39 14.04 15.73
CA PRO A 187 23.62 12.70 15.22
C PRO A 187 24.98 12.59 14.54
N MET A 188 25.63 11.45 14.68
CA MET A 188 26.91 11.17 14.00
C MET A 188 26.74 10.25 12.79
N ILE A 189 25.70 9.41 12.77
CA ILE A 189 25.55 8.31 11.81
C ILE A 189 24.15 8.27 11.21
N ARG A 190 24.11 7.93 9.92
CA ARG A 190 22.93 7.56 9.15
C ARG A 190 22.96 6.04 8.93
N TRP A 191 22.21 5.32 9.77
CA TRP A 191 22.07 3.87 9.76
C TRP A 191 21.18 3.41 8.61
N ARG A 192 21.72 2.65 7.66
CA ARG A 192 21.01 2.23 6.44
C ARG A 192 20.17 0.98 6.67
N MET A 193 18.87 1.04 6.34
CA MET A 193 18.02 -0.15 6.26
C MET A 193 18.06 -0.73 4.85
N ARG A 194 18.28 -2.04 4.73
CA ARG A 194 18.37 -2.77 3.45
C ARG A 194 16.98 -3.17 2.96
N ASP A 195 16.70 -3.05 1.67
CA ASP A 195 15.39 -3.41 1.11
C ASP A 195 15.24 -4.94 1.01
N GLU A 196 16.35 -5.68 0.87
CA GLU A 196 16.41 -7.14 0.75
C GLU A 196 16.30 -7.89 2.10
N GLN A 197 16.21 -7.16 3.22
CA GLN A 197 16.05 -7.70 4.58
C GLN A 197 17.14 -8.68 5.05
N THR A 198 18.37 -8.52 4.56
CA THR A 198 19.46 -9.48 4.82
C THR A 198 20.24 -9.25 6.11
N SER A 199 20.05 -8.15 6.83
CA SER A 199 20.83 -7.89 8.05
C SER A 199 20.44 -8.81 9.22
N ILE A 200 21.34 -9.01 10.18
CA ILE A 200 21.05 -9.76 11.43
C ILE A 200 19.81 -9.20 12.12
N THR A 201 19.68 -7.88 12.20
CA THR A 201 18.52 -7.19 12.80
C THR A 201 17.22 -7.36 12.00
N GLN A 202 17.30 -7.62 10.69
CA GLN A 202 16.13 -7.87 9.82
C GLN A 202 15.72 -9.35 9.80
N GLN A 203 16.63 -10.27 10.13
CA GLN A 203 16.35 -11.72 10.27
C GLN A 203 15.90 -12.11 11.70
N ALA A 204 15.10 -11.27 12.36
CA ALA A 204 14.71 -11.42 13.77
C ALA A 204 13.82 -12.65 14.08
N GLY A 205 13.30 -13.33 13.06
CA GLY A 205 12.48 -14.55 13.22
C GLY A 205 13.29 -15.85 13.39
N LYS A 206 14.62 -15.83 13.26
CA LYS A 206 15.46 -17.02 13.48
C LYS A 206 15.70 -17.28 14.98
N VAL A 207 15.52 -18.52 15.43
CA VAL A 207 15.71 -18.94 16.84
C VAL A 207 17.09 -18.57 17.37
N GLN A 208 18.17 -18.90 16.64
CA GLN A 208 19.54 -18.59 17.09
C GLN A 208 19.77 -17.08 17.31
N ASN A 209 19.14 -16.24 16.49
CA ASN A 209 19.24 -14.79 16.60
C ASN A 209 18.59 -14.27 17.89
N LEU A 210 17.45 -14.87 18.28
CA LEU A 210 16.79 -14.60 19.56
C LEU A 210 17.66 -15.08 20.75
N ILE A 211 18.21 -16.29 20.67
CA ILE A 211 19.07 -16.86 21.72
C ILE A 211 20.28 -15.96 21.97
N ASP A 212 21.04 -15.61 20.92
CA ASP A 212 22.21 -14.74 21.02
C ASP A 212 21.84 -13.37 21.64
N ARG A 213 20.70 -12.80 21.22
CA ARG A 213 20.22 -11.52 21.73
C ARG A 213 19.89 -11.58 23.22
N VAL A 214 19.17 -12.61 23.66
CA VAL A 214 18.81 -12.81 25.07
C VAL A 214 20.07 -12.99 25.91
N GLU A 215 21.05 -13.76 25.42
CA GLU A 215 22.32 -13.98 26.11
C GLU A 215 23.13 -12.69 26.27
N VAL A 216 23.26 -11.88 25.21
CA VAL A 216 23.97 -10.59 25.31
C VAL A 216 23.25 -9.62 26.26
N ILE A 217 21.91 -9.56 26.22
CA ILE A 217 21.13 -8.74 27.14
C ILE A 217 21.39 -9.17 28.59
N ARG A 218 21.37 -10.48 28.86
CA ARG A 218 21.68 -11.04 30.19
C ARG A 218 23.06 -10.58 30.68
N ARG A 219 24.10 -10.67 29.84
CA ARG A 219 25.46 -10.20 30.18
C ARG A 219 25.51 -8.70 30.46
N SER A 220 24.84 -7.89 29.64
CA SER A 220 24.74 -6.44 29.85
C SER A 220 24.08 -6.10 31.19
N LEU A 221 23.00 -6.81 31.55
CA LEU A 221 22.32 -6.64 32.84
C LEU A 221 23.19 -7.08 34.01
N GLU A 222 23.90 -8.21 33.90
CA GLU A 222 24.82 -8.67 34.93
C GLU A 222 25.93 -7.65 35.21
N ILE A 223 26.53 -7.05 34.18
CA ILE A 223 27.53 -6.00 34.34
C ILE A 223 26.98 -4.83 35.17
N LEU A 224 25.76 -4.38 34.89
CA LEU A 224 25.12 -3.28 35.61
C LEU A 224 24.78 -3.66 37.05
N HIS A 225 24.28 -4.87 37.26
CA HIS A 225 23.93 -5.39 38.58
C HIS A 225 25.17 -5.56 39.48
N TRP A 226 26.18 -6.30 39.02
CA TRP A 226 27.39 -6.57 39.80
C TRP A 226 28.25 -5.34 40.06
N SER A 227 28.08 -4.28 39.26
CA SER A 227 28.74 -2.99 39.49
C SER A 227 27.95 -2.04 40.40
N GLY A 228 26.77 -2.43 40.88
CA GLY A 228 25.94 -1.62 41.78
C GLY A 228 25.21 -0.45 41.10
N HIS A 229 25.00 -0.51 39.78
CA HIS A 229 24.31 0.53 39.02
C HIS A 229 22.82 0.20 38.81
N ASP A 230 22.08 0.00 39.90
CA ASP A 230 20.67 -0.47 39.86
C ASP A 230 19.75 0.43 39.02
N ALA A 231 19.96 1.74 39.04
CA ALA A 231 19.19 2.67 38.20
C ALA A 231 19.44 2.43 36.71
N ALA A 232 20.70 2.23 36.29
CA ALA A 232 21.03 1.92 34.90
C ALA A 232 20.59 0.51 34.50
N HIS A 233 20.63 -0.44 35.44
CA HIS A 233 20.06 -1.78 35.26
C HIS A 233 18.57 -1.69 34.94
N LEU A 234 17.79 -0.94 35.75
CA LEU A 234 16.37 -0.72 35.50
C LEU A 234 16.11 -0.03 34.16
N GLU A 235 16.86 1.02 33.82
CA GLU A 235 16.76 1.69 32.53
C GLU A 235 17.01 0.73 31.35
N ARG A 236 17.96 -0.19 31.51
CA ARG A 236 18.27 -1.22 30.50
C ARG A 236 17.14 -2.22 30.33
N VAL A 237 16.60 -2.76 31.43
CA VAL A 237 15.48 -3.73 31.34
C VAL A 237 14.26 -3.08 30.69
N VAL A 238 13.90 -1.86 31.09
CA VAL A 238 12.76 -1.15 30.50
C VAL A 238 12.98 -0.89 29.01
N GLN A 239 14.19 -0.47 28.62
CA GLN A 239 14.51 -0.26 27.21
C GLN A 239 14.41 -1.56 26.40
N VAL A 240 14.88 -2.69 26.93
CA VAL A 240 14.75 -4.00 26.27
C VAL A 240 13.28 -4.37 26.08
N LEU A 241 12.45 -4.24 27.11
CA LEU A 241 11.01 -4.49 26.99
C LEU A 241 10.33 -3.55 25.98
N GLU A 242 10.77 -2.29 25.87
CA GLU A 242 10.20 -1.34 24.90
C GLU A 242 10.68 -1.63 23.45
N SER A 243 11.97 -1.88 23.24
CA SER A 243 12.54 -2.02 21.89
C SER A 243 12.40 -3.41 21.29
N ASP A 244 12.50 -4.46 22.12
CA ASP A 244 12.61 -5.85 21.67
C ASP A 244 11.27 -6.55 21.64
N ALA A 245 10.20 -5.89 22.11
CA ALA A 245 8.82 -6.30 21.85
C ALA A 245 8.53 -6.52 20.34
N PHE A 246 9.25 -5.83 19.44
CA PHE A 246 9.22 -6.10 18.00
C PHE A 246 9.71 -7.51 17.63
N THR A 247 10.78 -7.99 18.25
CA THR A 247 11.27 -9.36 18.05
C THR A 247 10.26 -10.35 18.62
N ILE A 248 9.67 -10.04 19.78
CA ILE A 248 8.61 -10.86 20.40
C ILE A 248 7.36 -10.96 19.50
N SER A 249 7.01 -9.91 18.75
CA SER A 249 5.91 -10.01 17.79
C SER A 249 6.17 -10.90 16.57
N ARG A 250 7.39 -11.42 16.39
CA ARG A 250 7.73 -12.41 15.34
C ARG A 250 7.42 -13.84 15.74
N VAL A 251 6.79 -14.07 16.89
CA VAL A 251 6.24 -15.39 17.27
C VAL A 251 5.38 -16.01 16.16
N PHE A 252 4.69 -15.19 15.36
CA PHE A 252 3.89 -15.66 14.24
C PHE A 252 4.71 -16.45 13.20
N ASP A 253 5.96 -16.03 13.01
CA ASP A 253 6.87 -16.60 12.03
C ASP A 253 7.75 -17.72 12.63
N GLY A 254 7.68 -17.93 13.96
CA GLY A 254 8.57 -18.80 14.72
C GLY A 254 7.97 -20.17 15.06
N ASP A 255 8.84 -21.18 15.18
CA ASP A 255 8.50 -22.53 15.63
C ASP A 255 8.30 -22.62 17.15
N ASP A 256 8.06 -23.83 17.66
CA ASP A 256 7.83 -24.09 19.08
C ASP A 256 9.06 -23.73 19.95
N GLU A 257 10.27 -23.90 19.40
CA GLU A 257 11.51 -23.55 20.08
C GLU A 257 11.64 -22.03 20.21
N TYR A 258 11.29 -21.28 19.16
CA TYR A 258 11.21 -19.82 19.18
C TYR A 258 10.22 -19.34 20.26
N TRP A 259 9.02 -19.92 20.29
CA TRP A 259 8.00 -19.58 21.28
C TRP A 259 8.49 -19.82 22.70
N ALA A 260 9.08 -20.98 22.98
CA ALA A 260 9.62 -21.31 24.29
C ALA A 260 10.72 -20.33 24.73
N ALA A 261 11.62 -19.96 23.81
CA ALA A 261 12.69 -18.99 24.09
C ALA A 261 12.14 -17.60 24.42
N VAL A 262 11.12 -17.11 23.69
CA VAL A 262 10.46 -15.82 23.96
C VAL A 262 9.78 -15.83 25.34
N VAL A 263 9.05 -16.89 25.67
CA VAL A 263 8.36 -17.04 26.96
C VAL A 263 9.38 -17.07 28.11
N ALA A 264 10.48 -17.82 27.95
CA ALA A 264 11.55 -17.88 28.94
C ALA A 264 12.22 -16.52 29.17
N ALA A 265 12.57 -15.81 28.10
CA ALA A 265 13.14 -14.47 28.18
C ALA A 265 12.18 -13.48 28.86
N THR A 266 10.89 -13.54 28.53
CA THR A 266 9.86 -12.71 29.15
C THR A 266 9.74 -12.99 30.65
N ARG A 267 9.71 -14.26 31.06
CA ARG A 267 9.67 -14.67 32.47
C ARG A 267 10.90 -14.20 33.26
N ALA A 268 12.06 -14.10 32.61
CA ALA A 268 13.28 -13.61 33.24
C ALA A 268 13.29 -12.08 33.41
N LEU A 269 12.84 -11.33 32.41
CA LEU A 269 12.93 -9.86 32.39
C LEU A 269 11.77 -9.16 33.09
N TRP A 270 10.55 -9.67 32.93
CA TRP A 270 9.33 -9.00 33.42
C TRP A 270 9.34 -8.71 34.93
N PRO A 271 9.76 -9.64 35.82
CA PRO A 271 9.77 -9.40 37.26
C PRO A 271 10.80 -8.36 37.73
N LEU A 272 11.77 -8.00 36.89
CA LEU A 272 12.84 -7.06 37.23
C LEU A 272 12.37 -5.59 37.20
N VAL A 273 11.17 -5.32 36.66
CA VAL A 273 10.60 -3.97 36.56
C VAL A 273 9.43 -3.83 37.54
N PRO A 274 9.48 -2.87 38.49
CA PRO A 274 8.35 -2.59 39.36
C PRO A 274 7.09 -2.23 38.57
N ARG A 275 5.92 -2.62 39.09
CA ARG A 275 4.63 -2.41 38.42
C ARG A 275 4.39 -0.94 38.05
N GLU A 276 4.72 0.00 38.92
CA GLU A 276 4.55 1.43 38.62
C GLU A 276 5.41 1.88 37.43
N GLN A 277 6.58 1.27 37.22
CA GLN A 277 7.45 1.55 36.08
C GLN A 277 6.92 0.90 34.79
N LEU A 278 6.35 -0.30 34.88
CA LEU A 278 5.65 -0.95 33.75
C LEU A 278 4.49 -0.08 33.26
N VAL A 279 3.65 0.43 34.18
CA VAL A 279 2.53 1.33 33.84
C VAL A 279 3.04 2.61 33.16
N ARG A 280 4.10 3.21 33.73
CA ARG A 280 4.63 4.50 33.28
C ARG A 280 5.46 4.44 32.01
N ARG A 281 5.99 3.28 31.60
CA ARG A 281 7.05 3.24 30.56
C ARG A 281 6.84 2.21 29.46
N ILE A 282 6.04 1.17 29.68
CA ILE A 282 5.71 0.16 28.66
C ILE A 282 4.31 0.44 28.15
N SER A 283 4.08 0.30 26.83
CA SER A 283 2.75 0.56 26.24
C SER A 283 1.71 -0.44 26.76
N VAL A 284 0.44 -0.04 26.80
CA VAL A 284 -0.68 -0.94 27.15
C VAL A 284 -0.65 -2.20 26.28
N GLN A 285 -0.39 -2.02 24.98
CA GLN A 285 -0.35 -3.09 24.00
C GLN A 285 0.72 -4.14 24.31
N ASP A 286 1.94 -3.67 24.60
CA ASP A 286 3.05 -4.57 24.91
C ASP A 286 2.84 -5.26 26.25
N ARG A 287 2.29 -4.56 27.27
CA ARG A 287 1.95 -5.20 28.55
C ARG A 287 0.94 -6.32 28.40
N VAL A 288 -0.09 -6.14 27.56
CA VAL A 288 -1.04 -7.22 27.26
C VAL A 288 -0.33 -8.40 26.61
N LEU A 289 0.49 -8.16 25.58
CA LEU A 289 1.26 -9.22 24.95
C LEU A 289 2.16 -9.96 25.95
N TYR A 290 2.84 -9.24 26.84
CA TYR A 290 3.66 -9.84 27.90
C TYR A 290 2.84 -10.70 28.86
N HIS A 291 1.64 -10.27 29.25
CA HIS A 291 0.75 -11.07 30.09
C HIS A 291 0.31 -12.37 29.40
N LEU A 292 -0.01 -12.32 28.10
CA LEU A 292 -0.35 -13.52 27.32
C LEU A 292 0.84 -14.49 27.21
N LEU A 293 2.05 -13.96 26.99
CA LEU A 293 3.27 -14.76 26.98
C LEU A 293 3.57 -15.41 28.34
N LEU A 294 3.36 -14.67 29.44
CA LEU A 294 3.56 -15.20 30.79
C LEU A 294 2.59 -16.32 31.13
N ALA A 295 1.33 -16.19 30.69
CA ALA A 295 0.31 -17.23 30.77
C ALA A 295 0.67 -18.47 29.95
N GLY A 296 1.55 -18.34 28.95
CA GLY A 296 1.92 -19.41 28.03
C GLY A 296 0.83 -19.71 27.00
N ASP A 297 -0.15 -18.82 26.85
CA ASP A 297 -1.28 -18.97 25.93
C ASP A 297 -0.86 -18.48 24.53
N ARG A 298 -0.37 -19.41 23.72
CA ARG A 298 0.07 -19.12 22.35
C ARG A 298 -1.08 -18.70 21.47
N GLU A 299 -2.25 -19.30 21.63
CA GLU A 299 -3.41 -19.02 20.79
C GLU A 299 -3.89 -17.59 21.03
N ALA A 300 -4.09 -17.18 22.28
CA ALA A 300 -4.49 -15.83 22.62
C ALA A 300 -3.44 -14.78 22.20
N ALA A 301 -2.13 -15.08 22.37
CA ALA A 301 -1.07 -14.18 21.91
C ALA A 301 -1.06 -14.03 20.38
N MET A 302 -1.31 -15.12 19.65
CA MET A 302 -1.38 -15.12 18.19
C MET A 302 -2.63 -14.39 17.68
N GLU A 303 -3.79 -14.60 18.31
CA GLU A 303 -5.02 -13.88 18.01
C GLU A 303 -4.87 -12.37 18.26
N PHE A 304 -4.30 -12.01 19.42
CA PHE A 304 -3.99 -10.62 19.75
C PHE A 304 -3.13 -9.94 18.67
N LEU A 305 -2.07 -10.62 18.21
CA LEU A 305 -1.20 -10.10 17.15
C LEU A 305 -1.92 -10.03 15.79
N ALA A 306 -2.70 -11.05 15.43
CA ALA A 306 -3.47 -11.10 14.18
C ALA A 306 -4.49 -9.96 14.08
N LEU A 307 -5.12 -9.59 15.20
CA LEU A 307 -6.05 -8.47 15.30
C LEU A 307 -5.36 -7.09 15.39
N ARG A 308 -4.06 -7.02 15.04
CA ARG A 308 -3.22 -5.82 15.14
C ARG A 308 -3.18 -5.25 16.56
N GLY A 309 -3.21 -6.11 17.59
CA GLY A 309 -3.22 -5.72 19.00
C GLY A 309 -2.04 -4.85 19.43
N ARG A 310 -0.91 -4.87 18.72
CA ARG A 310 0.21 -3.94 18.96
C ARG A 310 0.05 -2.55 18.34
N SER A 311 -0.91 -2.37 17.44
CA SER A 311 -1.19 -1.07 16.83
C SER A 311 -2.05 -0.22 17.76
N PRO A 312 -1.64 1.02 18.11
CA PRO A 312 -2.52 1.95 18.82
C PRO A 312 -3.86 2.18 18.11
N HIS A 313 -3.90 2.00 16.78
CA HIS A 313 -5.10 2.18 15.96
C HIS A 313 -6.18 1.10 16.17
N ALA A 314 -5.82 -0.03 16.77
CA ALA A 314 -6.77 -1.09 17.10
C ALA A 314 -7.47 -0.88 18.46
N TRP A 315 -7.04 0.13 19.24
CA TRP A 315 -7.48 0.34 20.61
C TRP A 315 -8.41 1.54 20.75
N VAL A 316 -9.28 1.46 21.75
CA VAL A 316 -10.08 2.59 22.25
C VAL A 316 -9.64 2.85 23.68
N PHE A 317 -9.31 4.10 23.98
CA PHE A 317 -8.86 4.59 25.28
C PHE A 317 -9.89 5.56 25.83
N GLU A 318 -10.35 5.32 27.06
CA GLU A 318 -11.40 6.10 27.72
C GLU A 318 -10.91 6.54 29.10
N GLU A 319 -11.26 7.77 29.50
CA GLU A 319 -11.04 8.22 30.88
C GLU A 319 -11.98 7.49 31.83
N GLY A 320 -11.41 6.78 32.81
CA GLY A 320 -12.14 6.06 33.84
C GLY A 320 -12.60 6.98 34.97
N ALA A 321 -13.48 6.46 35.83
CA ALA A 321 -13.96 7.19 37.02
C ALA A 321 -12.84 7.50 38.03
N ASP A 322 -11.68 6.84 37.90
CA ASP A 322 -10.47 7.08 38.68
C ASP A 322 -9.58 8.21 38.11
N GLY A 323 -10.00 8.85 37.01
CA GLY A 323 -9.25 9.90 36.32
C GLY A 323 -8.04 9.38 35.54
N LEU A 324 -7.92 8.06 35.37
CA LEU A 324 -6.87 7.42 34.58
C LEU A 324 -7.44 7.02 33.21
N ILE A 325 -6.58 6.96 32.19
CA ILE A 325 -6.98 6.54 30.85
C ILE A 325 -6.85 5.02 30.75
N HIS A 326 -7.93 4.30 30.43
CA HIS A 326 -7.96 2.85 30.30
C HIS A 326 -8.16 2.42 28.86
N GLY A 327 -7.37 1.45 28.39
CA GLY A 327 -7.47 0.87 27.06
C GLY A 327 -8.40 -0.33 27.00
N ARG A 328 -9.28 -0.35 26.01
CA ARG A 328 -10.12 -1.50 25.65
C ARG A 328 -9.44 -2.34 24.59
N MET A 329 -9.23 -3.63 24.89
CA MET A 329 -8.57 -4.58 24.01
C MET A 329 -9.39 -4.83 22.72
N PRO A 330 -8.73 -5.06 21.56
CA PRO A 330 -9.40 -5.35 20.29
C PRO A 330 -9.99 -6.78 20.19
N ALA A 331 -9.60 -7.68 21.10
CA ALA A 331 -10.02 -9.09 21.12
C ALA A 331 -11.00 -9.32 22.29
N TRP A 332 -12.20 -9.82 21.99
CA TRP A 332 -13.26 -10.07 22.99
C TRP A 332 -13.22 -11.50 23.53
N GLU A 333 -12.49 -12.41 22.87
CA GLU A 333 -12.36 -13.83 23.22
C GLU A 333 -11.19 -14.12 24.16
N ILE A 334 -10.23 -13.21 24.28
CA ILE A 334 -9.17 -13.30 25.29
C ILE A 334 -9.84 -13.11 26.66
N PRO A 335 -9.84 -14.13 27.54
CA PRO A 335 -10.52 -14.03 28.83
C PRO A 335 -10.00 -12.83 29.61
N SER A 336 -10.90 -11.94 30.04
CA SER A 336 -10.53 -10.68 30.71
C SER A 336 -9.74 -10.88 32.01
N ASP A 337 -9.79 -12.08 32.59
CA ASP A 337 -9.04 -12.55 33.74
C ASP A 337 -7.56 -12.90 33.42
N ALA A 338 -7.21 -13.14 32.16
CA ALA A 338 -5.82 -13.38 31.74
C ALA A 338 -4.96 -12.10 31.79
N VAL A 339 -5.58 -10.92 31.73
CA VAL A 339 -4.90 -9.61 31.74
C VAL A 339 -5.42 -8.76 32.89
N PRO A 340 -4.58 -8.40 33.88
CA PRO A 340 -5.06 -7.63 35.02
C PRO A 340 -5.42 -6.20 34.62
N ALA A 341 -6.47 -5.63 35.20
CA ALA A 341 -7.00 -4.29 34.86
C ALA A 341 -5.93 -3.19 34.84
N TRP A 342 -4.92 -3.26 35.70
CA TRP A 342 -3.83 -2.28 35.73
C TRP A 342 -2.96 -2.28 34.48
N ALA A 343 -2.86 -3.41 33.78
CA ALA A 343 -2.09 -3.51 32.54
C ALA A 343 -2.76 -2.70 31.42
N LEU A 344 -4.06 -2.40 31.55
CA LEU A 344 -4.86 -1.60 30.61
C LEU A 344 -4.75 -0.09 30.85
N VAL A 345 -4.08 0.36 31.91
CA VAL A 345 -3.94 1.80 32.24
C VAL A 345 -2.90 2.47 31.35
N ALA A 346 -3.31 3.33 30.44
CA ALA A 346 -2.41 4.11 29.59
C ALA A 346 -1.74 5.25 30.36
N ALA A 347 -0.48 5.54 30.01
CA ALA A 347 0.23 6.71 30.48
C ALA A 347 0.29 7.78 29.37
N ASP A 348 0.32 9.06 29.74
CA ASP A 348 0.19 10.20 28.83
C ASP A 348 1.17 10.17 27.64
N TRP A 349 2.40 9.67 27.87
CA TRP A 349 3.42 9.60 26.82
C TRP A 349 3.03 8.68 25.65
N GLN A 350 2.08 7.76 25.85
CA GLN A 350 1.60 6.85 24.81
C GLN A 350 0.79 7.59 23.73
N PHE A 351 0.31 8.79 24.03
CA PHE A 351 -0.52 9.59 23.16
C PHE A 351 0.28 10.72 22.52
N ASP A 352 0.71 10.51 21.27
CA ASP A 352 1.16 11.60 20.39
C ASP A 352 -0.05 12.26 19.70
N VAL A 353 0.02 13.56 19.46
CA VAL A 353 -1.01 14.26 18.67
C VAL A 353 -0.81 13.96 17.19
N GLN A 354 -1.85 13.48 16.51
CA GLN A 354 -1.91 13.48 15.05
C GLN A 354 -2.43 14.82 14.57
N ALA A 355 -1.54 15.65 14.04
CA ALA A 355 -1.85 16.97 13.52
C ALA A 355 -1.80 16.93 11.99
N TRP A 356 -2.97 17.00 11.39
CA TRP A 356 -3.15 16.94 9.94
C TRP A 356 -3.37 18.32 9.35
N LEU A 357 -2.53 18.68 8.38
CA LEU A 357 -2.72 19.86 7.55
C LEU A 357 -3.68 19.51 6.39
N ASN A 358 -4.88 20.10 6.41
CA ASN A 358 -5.90 19.91 5.38
C ASN A 358 -5.77 20.93 4.25
N ARG A 359 -5.53 22.21 4.59
CA ARG A 359 -5.40 23.32 3.63
C ARG A 359 -4.47 24.38 4.19
N TRP A 360 -3.75 25.06 3.31
CA TRP A 360 -3.32 26.44 3.52
C TRP A 360 -3.59 27.22 2.24
N ASP A 361 -3.71 28.54 2.30
CA ASP A 361 -3.53 29.43 1.15
C ASP A 361 -3.44 30.89 1.61
N TRP A 362 -2.89 31.76 0.76
CA TRP A 362 -3.07 33.20 0.96
C TRP A 362 -4.52 33.58 0.65
N THR A 363 -5.13 34.38 1.52
CA THR A 363 -6.49 34.88 1.29
C THR A 363 -6.51 35.95 0.20
N GLU A 364 -7.69 36.34 -0.27
CA GLU A 364 -7.85 37.48 -1.19
C GLU A 364 -7.30 38.79 -0.61
N GLU A 365 -7.28 38.91 0.72
CA GLU A 365 -6.54 39.96 1.41
C GLU A 365 -5.04 39.64 1.35
N GLN A 366 -4.31 40.37 0.49
CA GLN A 366 -2.86 40.20 0.31
C GLN A 366 -2.12 40.24 1.65
N GLY A 367 -1.35 39.19 1.93
CA GLY A 367 -0.51 39.08 3.12
C GLY A 367 -1.12 38.29 4.28
N VAL A 368 -2.36 37.81 4.18
CA VAL A 368 -2.96 36.93 5.21
C VAL A 368 -2.97 35.48 4.74
N LEU A 369 -2.37 34.58 5.52
CA LEU A 369 -2.32 33.13 5.28
C LEU A 369 -3.41 32.44 6.12
N GLU A 370 -4.35 31.77 5.46
CA GLU A 370 -5.33 30.89 6.12
C GLU A 370 -4.81 29.45 6.14
N ILE A 371 -4.93 28.78 7.28
CA ILE A 371 -4.55 27.38 7.50
C ILE A 371 -5.75 26.65 8.07
N ARG A 372 -6.08 25.49 7.51
CA ARG A 372 -7.08 24.57 8.05
C ARG A 372 -6.45 23.23 8.37
N GLY A 373 -6.79 22.70 9.52
CA GLY A 373 -6.27 21.43 10.00
C GLY A 373 -7.24 20.76 10.94
N HIS A 374 -6.86 19.56 11.37
CA HIS A 374 -7.44 18.91 12.54
C HIS A 374 -6.33 18.24 13.35
N ALA A 375 -6.54 18.12 14.65
CA ALA A 375 -5.54 17.53 15.55
C ALA A 375 -6.19 16.71 16.65
N TYR A 376 -5.82 15.44 16.81
CA TYR A 376 -6.44 14.52 17.78
C TYR A 376 -5.42 13.56 18.38
N PHE A 377 -5.82 12.88 19.47
CA PHE A 377 -5.05 11.80 20.08
C PHE A 377 -5.53 10.44 19.55
N PRO A 378 -4.68 9.68 18.83
CA PRO A 378 -5.03 8.36 18.30
C PRO A 378 -5.57 7.42 19.38
N GLY A 379 -6.81 6.98 19.21
CA GLY A 379 -7.44 5.97 20.04
C GLY A 379 -8.12 6.55 21.27
N LEU A 380 -7.96 7.84 21.57
CA LEU A 380 -8.62 8.48 22.72
C LEU A 380 -10.07 8.83 22.37
N ALA A 381 -11.01 8.27 23.12
CA ALA A 381 -12.44 8.55 23.00
C ALA A 381 -12.85 9.85 23.71
N THR A 382 -12.05 10.30 24.68
CA THR A 382 -12.30 11.56 25.38
C THR A 382 -12.20 12.74 24.39
N PRO A 383 -13.22 13.60 24.30
CA PRO A 383 -13.21 14.76 23.40
C PRO A 383 -12.06 15.73 23.66
N ILE A 384 -11.76 16.57 22.68
CA ILE A 384 -10.70 17.58 22.82
C ILE A 384 -11.21 18.78 23.61
N GLU A 385 -10.51 19.12 24.69
CA GLU A 385 -10.81 20.27 25.55
C GLU A 385 -10.44 21.57 24.84
N SER A 386 -9.21 21.68 24.31
CA SER A 386 -8.77 22.85 23.56
C SER A 386 -7.70 22.54 22.50
N ILE A 387 -7.66 23.42 21.50
CA ILE A 387 -6.61 23.50 20.49
C ILE A 387 -6.14 24.95 20.48
N GLU A 388 -4.84 25.17 20.67
CA GLU A 388 -4.17 26.47 20.57
C GLU A 388 -3.04 26.36 19.53
N ALA A 389 -2.56 27.49 18.99
CA ALA A 389 -1.51 27.52 17.98
C ALA A 389 -0.52 28.66 18.23
N GLU A 390 0.74 28.42 17.87
CA GLU A 390 1.79 29.44 17.93
C GLU A 390 2.87 29.21 16.86
N LEU A 391 3.56 30.29 16.52
CA LEU A 391 4.74 30.30 15.66
C LEU A 391 6.00 30.35 16.51
N ARG A 392 6.92 29.40 16.34
CA ARG A 392 8.19 29.32 17.07
C ARG A 392 9.38 29.59 16.15
N ASP A 393 10.23 30.54 16.53
CA ASP A 393 11.52 30.74 15.86
C ASP A 393 12.48 29.60 16.19
N THR A 394 12.92 28.88 15.16
CA THR A 394 13.84 27.74 15.26
C THR A 394 15.23 28.11 15.77
N ARG A 395 15.60 29.40 15.82
CA ARG A 395 16.94 29.88 16.18
C ARG A 395 17.01 30.80 17.40
N ALA A 396 15.94 31.50 17.76
CA ALA A 396 16.00 32.60 18.75
C ALA A 396 14.94 32.60 19.84
N GLY A 397 14.14 31.53 19.99
CA GLY A 397 13.20 31.40 21.12
C GLY A 397 11.99 32.35 21.10
N VAL A 398 11.82 33.14 20.03
CA VAL A 398 10.64 33.99 19.83
C VAL A 398 9.40 33.12 19.60
N GLN A 399 8.32 33.42 20.31
CA GLN A 399 7.02 32.76 20.20
C GLN A 399 5.95 33.80 19.87
N VAL A 400 5.20 33.57 18.79
CA VAL A 400 4.11 34.45 18.37
C VAL A 400 2.80 33.65 18.44
N PRO A 401 1.84 34.02 19.31
CA PRO A 401 0.57 33.31 19.38
C PRO A 401 -0.21 33.48 18.08
N VAL A 402 -0.91 32.41 17.66
CA VAL A 402 -1.77 32.44 16.48
C VAL A 402 -3.22 32.22 16.92
N ALA A 403 -4.08 33.16 16.55
CA ALA A 403 -5.51 33.00 16.75
C ALA A 403 -6.04 31.89 15.84
N LEU A 404 -6.83 30.98 16.42
CA LEU A 404 -7.53 29.93 15.69
C LEU A 404 -8.98 29.84 16.17
N GLU A 405 -9.85 29.42 15.25
CA GLU A 405 -11.25 29.13 15.49
C GLU A 405 -11.47 27.61 15.36
N ARG A 406 -12.14 27.00 16.34
CA ARG A 406 -12.53 25.59 16.23
C ARG A 406 -13.69 25.44 15.25
N VAL A 407 -13.56 24.51 14.32
CA VAL A 407 -14.63 24.18 13.37
C VAL A 407 -14.81 22.67 13.32
N PRO A 408 -16.06 22.15 13.32
CA PRO A 408 -16.28 20.75 13.09
C PRO A 408 -15.70 20.31 11.74
N HIS A 409 -15.01 19.18 11.70
CA HIS A 409 -14.45 18.58 10.51
C HIS A 409 -15.07 17.20 10.30
N SER A 410 -16.17 17.15 9.54
CA SER A 410 -17.00 15.96 9.30
C SER A 410 -16.25 14.74 8.75
N LEU A 411 -15.06 14.95 8.14
CA LEU A 411 -14.23 13.87 7.61
C LEU A 411 -13.10 13.42 8.53
N ALA A 412 -12.89 14.06 9.69
CA ALA A 412 -11.80 13.69 10.60
C ALA A 412 -11.92 12.20 10.96
N GLY A 413 -13.09 11.72 11.38
CA GLY A 413 -13.36 10.30 11.63
C GLY A 413 -13.05 9.39 10.43
N SER A 414 -13.45 9.77 9.21
CA SER A 414 -13.27 8.96 8.00
C SER A 414 -11.83 8.93 7.44
N LEU A 415 -10.99 9.91 7.81
CA LEU A 415 -9.59 10.00 7.39
C LEU A 415 -8.64 9.32 8.40
N THR A 416 -9.13 8.96 9.58
CA THR A 416 -8.34 8.25 10.58
C THR A 416 -8.31 6.74 10.31
N GLN A 417 -7.26 6.05 10.78
CA GLN A 417 -7.23 4.59 10.81
C GLN A 417 -8.04 3.99 11.99
N HIS A 418 -8.77 4.83 12.75
CA HIS A 418 -9.56 4.43 13.91
C HIS A 418 -11.03 4.31 13.55
N LEU A 419 -11.48 3.08 13.35
CA LEU A 419 -12.83 2.77 12.87
C LEU A 419 -13.94 3.06 13.89
N TYR A 420 -13.62 3.36 15.15
CA TYR A 420 -14.55 3.35 16.30
C TYR A 420 -14.68 4.67 17.04
N LEU A 421 -14.04 5.73 16.53
CA LEU A 421 -13.93 7.02 17.22
C LEU A 421 -14.31 8.15 16.28
N ASP A 422 -15.11 9.08 16.79
CA ASP A 422 -15.44 10.30 16.08
C ASP A 422 -14.50 11.42 16.53
N TYR A 423 -13.75 11.97 15.57
CA TYR A 423 -12.88 13.12 15.78
C TYR A 423 -13.43 14.38 15.10
N SER A 424 -14.72 14.41 14.78
CA SER A 424 -15.34 15.52 14.06
C SER A 424 -15.19 16.87 14.78
N ASP A 425 -14.96 16.89 16.09
CA ASP A 425 -14.74 18.10 16.89
C ASP A 425 -13.28 18.62 16.88
N SER A 426 -12.36 17.90 16.22
CA SER A 426 -10.91 18.16 16.25
C SER A 426 -10.42 19.21 15.24
N GLY A 427 -11.31 19.79 14.45
CA GLY A 427 -10.97 20.72 13.37
C GLY A 427 -10.72 22.16 13.83
N PHE A 428 -9.90 22.88 13.07
CA PHE A 428 -9.62 24.30 13.29
C PHE A 428 -9.29 25.07 12.00
N VAL A 429 -9.47 26.39 12.07
CA VAL A 429 -9.02 27.37 11.08
C VAL A 429 -8.15 28.40 11.79
N ALA A 430 -6.96 28.66 11.27
CA ALA A 430 -6.04 29.69 11.76
C ALA A 430 -5.76 30.71 10.65
N LYS A 431 -5.68 31.99 11.00
CA LYS A 431 -5.32 33.08 10.07
C LYS A 431 -4.09 33.82 10.59
N ILE A 432 -3.09 33.95 9.73
CA ILE A 432 -1.80 34.56 10.06
C ILE A 432 -1.56 35.75 9.14
N ASP A 433 -1.50 36.93 9.71
CA ASP A 433 -1.12 38.13 8.98
C ASP A 433 0.41 38.24 8.89
N ALA A 434 0.97 37.99 7.71
CA ALA A 434 2.41 38.07 7.46
C ALA A 434 2.97 39.49 7.58
N ARG A 435 2.13 40.53 7.52
CA ARG A 435 2.53 41.93 7.72
C ARG A 435 2.99 42.16 9.17
N ASN A 436 2.37 41.48 10.13
CA ASN A 436 2.81 41.51 11.54
C ASN A 436 4.16 40.81 11.73
N LEU A 437 4.46 39.80 10.90
CA LEU A 437 5.73 39.09 10.92
C LEU A 437 6.85 39.88 10.20
N GLU A 438 6.51 40.72 9.22
CA GLU A 438 7.42 41.68 8.57
C GLU A 438 8.01 42.67 9.57
N GLN A 439 7.18 43.22 10.46
CA GLN A 439 7.67 44.12 11.50
C GLN A 439 8.67 43.44 12.44
N LEU A 440 8.38 42.21 12.86
CA LEU A 440 9.29 41.41 13.69
C LEU A 440 10.62 41.11 12.96
N GLN A 441 10.57 40.87 11.65
CA GLN A 441 11.76 40.67 10.82
C GLN A 441 12.62 41.94 10.79
N LEU A 442 11.99 43.11 10.64
CA LEU A 442 12.66 44.41 10.63
C LEU A 442 13.32 44.72 11.99
N GLU A 443 12.63 44.47 13.10
CA GLU A 443 13.16 44.65 14.46
C GLU A 443 14.38 43.75 14.75
N GLN A 444 14.35 42.52 14.25
CA GLN A 444 15.43 41.53 14.44
C GLN A 444 16.60 41.71 13.45
N GLY A 445 16.41 42.48 12.36
CA GLY A 445 17.45 42.77 11.37
C GLY A 445 17.96 41.56 10.57
N ARG A 446 17.23 40.44 10.56
CA ARG A 446 17.60 39.17 9.89
C ARG A 446 16.37 38.46 9.32
N ASP A 447 16.57 37.49 8.43
CA ASP A 447 15.50 36.59 7.98
C ASP A 447 14.87 35.83 9.17
N LEU A 448 13.56 35.64 9.12
CA LEU A 448 12.81 34.82 10.07
C LEU A 448 12.37 33.51 9.41
N GLU A 449 12.48 32.40 10.15
CA GLU A 449 11.93 31.10 9.77
C GLU A 449 11.19 30.52 10.98
N LEU A 450 9.86 30.63 10.95
CA LEU A 450 8.97 30.34 12.07
C LEU A 450 8.23 29.03 11.81
N GLN A 451 8.26 28.09 12.76
CA GLN A 451 7.53 26.82 12.70
C GLN A 451 6.15 26.96 13.33
N PHE A 452 5.11 26.52 12.64
CA PHE A 452 3.76 26.46 13.19
C PHE A 452 3.58 25.19 14.02
N VAL A 453 3.20 25.36 15.28
CA VAL A 453 2.92 24.26 16.21
C VAL A 453 1.54 24.41 16.83
N LEU A 454 0.90 23.28 17.09
CA LEU A 454 -0.36 23.16 17.80
C LEU A 454 -0.09 22.74 19.25
N ILE A 455 -0.94 23.22 20.16
CA ILE A 455 -0.99 22.82 21.55
C ILE A 455 -2.38 22.23 21.77
N VAL A 456 -2.46 20.91 22.00
CA VAL A 456 -3.74 20.19 22.13
C VAL A 456 -3.90 19.68 23.56
N ARG A 457 -5.10 19.82 24.10
CA ARG A 457 -5.47 19.39 25.46
C ARG A 457 -6.67 18.45 25.45
N SER A 458 -6.57 17.36 26.19
CA SER A 458 -7.65 16.40 26.45
C SER A 458 -7.24 15.45 27.57
N ALA A 459 -8.18 15.04 28.42
CA ALA A 459 -7.96 14.09 29.51
C ALA A 459 -6.76 14.45 30.40
N GLY A 460 -6.61 15.75 30.71
CA GLY A 460 -5.48 16.28 31.50
C GLY A 460 -4.13 16.35 30.77
N MET A 461 -4.02 15.79 29.56
CA MET A 461 -2.80 15.85 28.75
C MET A 461 -2.64 17.21 28.06
N ARG A 462 -1.39 17.64 27.87
CA ARG A 462 -1.03 18.83 27.08
C ARG A 462 0.15 18.51 26.18
N VAL A 463 -0.10 18.36 24.89
CA VAL A 463 0.92 18.00 23.90
C VAL A 463 1.12 19.13 22.89
N VAL A 464 2.39 19.45 22.62
CA VAL A 464 2.78 20.43 21.61
C VAL A 464 3.36 19.70 20.42
N ALA A 465 2.76 19.85 19.24
CA ALA A 465 3.18 19.13 18.04
C ALA A 465 3.11 20.02 16.79
N PRO A 466 4.10 19.98 15.88
CA PRO A 466 3.92 20.50 14.53
C PRO A 466 2.97 19.59 13.74
N PHE A 467 2.52 20.07 12.57
CA PHE A 467 1.87 19.17 11.60
C PHE A 467 2.80 18.01 11.24
N ASN A 468 2.34 16.78 11.46
CA ASN A 468 3.10 15.56 11.20
C ASN A 468 2.56 14.77 9.99
N SER A 469 1.43 15.18 9.45
CA SER A 469 0.81 14.63 8.25
C SER A 469 0.18 15.74 7.39
N SER A 470 0.07 15.49 6.08
CA SER A 470 -0.59 16.37 5.12
C SER A 470 -1.35 15.56 4.08
N GLY A 471 -2.45 16.11 3.55
CA GLY A 471 -3.15 15.56 2.38
C GLY A 471 -2.38 15.73 1.06
N PHE A 472 -1.13 16.22 1.10
CA PHE A 472 -0.31 16.61 -0.06
C PHE A 472 1.02 15.85 -0.07
N ALA A 473 1.58 15.58 -1.26
CA ALA A 473 2.99 15.17 -1.40
C ALA A 473 3.90 16.39 -1.12
N SER A 474 5.13 16.15 -0.63
CA SER A 474 5.99 17.16 0.02
C SER A 474 6.33 18.42 -0.80
N ASP A 475 6.10 18.42 -2.11
CA ASP A 475 6.39 19.54 -3.01
C ASP A 475 5.17 20.03 -3.82
N ASP A 476 3.98 19.43 -3.66
CA ASP A 476 2.79 19.76 -4.44
C ASP A 476 1.89 20.77 -3.69
N GLY A 477 1.74 21.98 -4.24
CA GLY A 477 0.76 22.97 -3.72
C GLY A 477 1.31 24.00 -2.72
N MET A 478 2.57 24.41 -2.84
CA MET A 478 3.05 25.59 -2.11
C MET A 478 2.34 26.85 -2.64
N PRO A 479 1.66 27.65 -1.79
CA PRO A 479 1.13 28.94 -2.22
C PRO A 479 2.29 29.82 -2.66
N ALA A 480 2.06 30.64 -3.70
CA ALA A 480 3.08 31.54 -4.20
C ALA A 480 3.61 32.43 -3.07
N ALA A 481 4.88 32.85 -3.16
CA ALA A 481 5.39 33.86 -2.24
C ALA A 481 4.56 35.14 -2.40
N VAL A 482 4.22 35.79 -1.28
CA VAL A 482 3.51 37.07 -1.30
C VAL A 482 4.48 38.19 -0.97
N ASP A 483 4.47 39.22 -1.80
CA ASP A 483 5.22 40.45 -1.57
C ASP A 483 4.64 41.24 -0.40
N LEU A 484 5.52 41.72 0.47
CA LEU A 484 5.18 42.57 1.60
C LEU A 484 5.71 44.00 1.39
N SER A 485 5.22 44.92 2.23
CA SER A 485 5.33 46.36 2.02
C SER A 485 6.77 46.92 2.10
N ALA A 486 7.66 46.27 2.84
CA ALA A 486 9.03 46.73 3.09
C ALA A 486 10.09 46.08 2.16
N GLY A 487 9.66 45.49 1.05
CA GLY A 487 10.55 44.77 0.13
C GLY A 487 10.95 43.38 0.65
N CYS A 488 10.18 42.84 1.59
CA CYS A 488 10.24 41.46 2.03
C CYS A 488 9.23 40.60 1.25
N GLU A 489 9.45 39.29 1.25
CA GLU A 489 8.51 38.29 0.77
C GLU A 489 8.18 37.31 1.90
N ALA A 490 6.92 36.87 1.95
CA ALA A 490 6.47 35.80 2.84
C ALA A 490 6.34 34.48 2.07
N ILE A 491 6.89 33.41 2.62
CA ILE A 491 6.90 32.09 1.99
C ILE A 491 6.44 31.04 3.01
N ALA A 492 5.28 30.43 2.77
CA ALA A 492 4.80 29.29 3.55
C ALA A 492 5.24 27.97 2.92
N ARG A 493 5.73 27.02 3.72
CA ARG A 493 6.19 25.69 3.28
C ARG A 493 5.87 24.61 4.30
N TYR A 494 5.82 23.37 3.85
CA TYR A 494 5.61 22.17 4.66
C TYR A 494 6.69 21.22 4.25
N ARG A 495 7.31 20.63 5.25
CA ARG A 495 8.29 19.57 5.04
C ARG A 495 7.88 18.43 5.94
N ALA A 496 7.68 17.25 5.37
CA ALA A 496 7.40 16.05 6.15
C ALA A 496 8.46 15.89 7.26
N GLY A 497 8.01 15.67 8.50
CA GLY A 497 8.88 15.57 9.69
C GLY A 497 9.33 16.90 10.31
N ILE A 498 9.17 18.03 9.63
CA ILE A 498 9.37 19.38 10.19
C ILE A 498 8.01 20.08 10.40
N GLY A 499 7.01 19.79 9.59
CA GLY A 499 5.73 20.48 9.60
C GLY A 499 5.76 21.79 8.80
N MET A 500 4.81 22.68 9.09
CA MET A 500 4.67 23.95 8.38
C MET A 500 5.63 25.02 8.94
N THR A 501 6.29 25.73 8.04
CA THR A 501 7.19 26.85 8.32
C THR A 501 6.81 28.07 7.49
N ILE A 502 6.86 29.25 8.08
CA ILE A 502 6.67 30.55 7.42
C ILE A 502 8.00 31.28 7.46
N LYS A 503 8.54 31.58 6.28
CA LYS A 503 9.77 32.37 6.12
C LYS A 503 9.41 33.81 5.74
N ILE A 504 9.96 34.78 6.46
CA ILE A 504 9.96 36.19 6.05
C ILE A 504 11.40 36.56 5.72
N ALA A 505 11.63 36.97 4.48
CA ALA A 505 12.97 37.28 3.98
C ALA A 505 12.94 38.50 3.06
N LYS A 506 14.08 39.20 2.93
CA LYS A 506 14.20 40.25 1.91
C LYS A 506 14.06 39.64 0.52
N LYS A 507 13.23 40.27 -0.32
CA LYS A 507 12.94 39.80 -1.67
C LYS A 507 14.23 39.73 -2.49
N SER A 508 14.60 38.53 -2.94
CA SER A 508 15.70 38.38 -3.89
C SER A 508 15.23 38.85 -5.28
N ARG A 509 15.82 39.94 -5.79
CA ARG A 509 15.53 40.41 -7.15
C ARG A 509 16.10 39.39 -8.15
N LEU A 510 15.24 38.78 -8.96
CA LEU A 510 15.62 37.84 -10.02
C LEU A 510 16.19 38.62 -11.22
N LEU A 511 17.21 38.05 -11.87
CA LEU A 511 17.67 38.50 -13.19
C LEU A 511 16.80 37.80 -14.25
N SER A 512 16.27 38.51 -15.24
CA SER A 512 15.61 37.89 -16.39
C SER A 512 16.65 37.49 -17.43
N VAL A 513 16.44 36.34 -18.07
CA VAL A 513 17.23 35.87 -19.20
C VAL A 513 16.51 36.33 -20.46
N SER A 514 17.16 37.15 -21.27
CA SER A 514 16.61 37.57 -22.57
C SER A 514 16.99 36.61 -23.69
N GLU A 515 18.15 35.94 -23.59
CA GLU A 515 18.63 35.05 -24.66
C GLU A 515 19.56 33.96 -24.12
N ILE A 516 19.51 32.77 -24.71
CA ILE A 516 20.50 31.70 -24.52
C ILE A 516 20.96 31.22 -25.89
N ALA A 517 22.27 31.21 -26.12
CA ALA A 517 22.86 30.73 -27.37
C ALA A 517 23.94 29.67 -27.09
N TYR A 518 24.08 28.69 -27.99
CA TYR A 518 24.98 27.55 -27.83
C TYR A 518 25.96 27.43 -28.99
N ASN A 519 27.23 27.21 -28.68
CA ASN A 519 28.27 26.77 -29.60
C ASN A 519 28.90 25.48 -29.05
N ASP A 520 29.49 24.63 -29.90
CA ASP A 520 29.87 23.23 -29.63
C ASP A 520 30.45 22.93 -28.23
N ASP A 521 31.22 23.86 -27.63
CA ASP A 521 31.83 23.71 -26.29
C ASP A 521 31.41 24.76 -25.22
N THR A 522 30.54 25.73 -25.52
CA THR A 522 30.18 26.82 -24.59
C THR A 522 28.76 27.34 -24.77
N MET A 523 28.06 27.62 -23.67
CA MET A 523 26.76 28.28 -23.63
C MET A 523 26.94 29.76 -23.27
N SER A 524 26.34 30.68 -24.03
CA SER A 524 26.21 32.09 -23.67
C SER A 524 24.80 32.38 -23.15
N VAL A 525 24.71 32.99 -21.98
CA VAL A 525 23.44 33.43 -21.36
C VAL A 525 23.42 34.95 -21.32
N THR A 526 22.42 35.56 -21.96
CA THR A 526 22.17 37.00 -21.94
C THR A 526 21.14 37.32 -20.86
N LEU A 527 21.54 38.17 -19.91
CA LEU A 527 20.73 38.59 -18.78
C LEU A 527 20.32 40.05 -18.97
N ASP A 528 19.04 40.38 -18.80
CA ASP A 528 18.63 41.79 -18.76
C ASP A 528 19.04 42.42 -17.43
N ARG A 529 19.64 43.59 -17.54
CA ARG A 529 20.13 44.41 -16.44
C ARG A 529 19.12 45.53 -16.18
N PRO A 530 18.56 45.64 -14.97
CA PRO A 530 17.85 46.85 -14.60
C PRO A 530 18.79 48.07 -14.68
N HIS A 531 18.32 49.17 -15.27
CA HIS A 531 19.11 50.40 -15.46
C HIS A 531 19.83 50.82 -14.16
N GLY A 532 21.16 50.96 -14.22
CA GLY A 532 21.98 51.50 -13.13
C GLY A 532 22.77 50.50 -12.25
N LEU A 533 22.57 49.18 -12.40
CA LEU A 533 23.20 48.17 -11.52
C LEU A 533 24.62 47.74 -11.92
N ARG A 534 25.63 48.03 -11.10
CA ARG A 534 27.02 47.59 -11.37
C ARG A 534 27.25 46.17 -10.85
N ILE A 535 27.49 45.21 -11.76
CA ILE A 535 27.81 43.81 -11.42
C ILE A 535 29.31 43.68 -11.13
N GLN A 536 29.65 43.11 -9.98
CA GLN A 536 31.03 42.90 -9.52
C GLN A 536 31.59 41.53 -9.92
N ALA A 537 30.75 40.47 -9.90
CA ALA A 537 31.13 39.13 -10.32
C ALA A 537 29.91 38.27 -10.65
N LEU A 538 30.06 37.37 -11.63
CA LEU A 538 29.12 36.29 -11.95
C LEU A 538 29.75 34.95 -11.58
N VAL A 539 29.08 34.17 -10.73
CA VAL A 539 29.63 32.93 -10.19
C VAL A 539 28.65 31.78 -10.37
N LEU A 540 29.11 30.70 -11.00
CA LEU A 540 28.40 29.44 -11.10
C LEU A 540 28.67 28.59 -9.85
N THR A 541 27.62 28.17 -9.17
CA THR A 541 27.70 27.31 -7.98
C THR A 541 26.96 26.01 -8.21
N LYS A 542 27.58 24.88 -7.83
CA LYS A 542 26.98 23.54 -7.78
C LYS A 542 26.93 23.04 -6.33
N PRO A 543 25.93 22.25 -5.92
CA PRO A 543 25.79 21.79 -4.53
C PRO A 543 26.99 21.02 -3.96
N SER A 544 27.86 20.46 -4.80
CA SER A 544 29.00 19.62 -4.42
C SER A 544 30.37 20.07 -4.96
N GLN A 545 30.49 21.25 -5.60
CA GLN A 545 31.75 21.73 -6.19
C GLN A 545 32.10 23.18 -5.82
N ARG A 546 33.39 23.53 -5.91
CA ARG A 546 33.89 24.92 -5.76
C ARG A 546 33.22 25.86 -6.76
N ALA A 547 32.92 27.08 -6.29
CA ALA A 547 32.30 28.12 -7.07
C ALA A 547 33.19 28.56 -8.25
N LEU A 548 32.64 28.64 -9.46
CA LEU A 548 33.38 28.95 -10.69
C LEU A 548 32.99 30.35 -11.19
N THR A 549 33.95 31.28 -11.24
CA THR A 549 33.71 32.62 -11.78
C THR A 549 33.56 32.56 -13.30
N LEU A 550 32.48 33.09 -13.83
CA LEU A 550 32.18 33.10 -15.26
C LEU A 550 32.80 34.32 -15.93
N GLN A 551 33.32 34.16 -17.15
CA GLN A 551 33.66 35.29 -17.99
C GLN A 551 32.37 35.94 -18.51
N SER A 552 32.27 37.25 -18.37
CA SER A 552 31.10 38.01 -18.84
C SER A 552 31.49 39.28 -19.57
N THR A 553 30.66 39.68 -20.53
CA THR A 553 30.77 40.92 -21.29
C THR A 553 29.47 41.70 -21.16
N VAL A 554 29.58 42.97 -20.79
CA VAL A 554 28.42 43.87 -20.63
C VAL A 554 28.23 44.64 -21.94
N SER A 555 27.02 44.61 -22.49
CA SER A 555 26.64 45.35 -23.70
C SER A 555 25.29 46.02 -23.48
N GLY A 556 25.29 47.34 -23.27
CA GLY A 556 24.07 48.09 -22.96
C GLY A 556 23.42 47.64 -21.65
N ASP A 557 22.12 47.31 -21.71
CA ASP A 557 21.34 46.76 -20.59
C ASP A 557 21.34 45.23 -20.58
N SER A 558 22.29 44.58 -21.24
CA SER A 558 22.40 43.12 -21.25
C SER A 558 23.79 42.65 -20.81
N ILE A 559 23.86 41.53 -20.08
CA ILE A 559 25.12 40.86 -19.72
C ILE A 559 25.16 39.49 -20.36
N VAL A 560 26.21 39.23 -21.14
CA VAL A 560 26.46 37.91 -21.74
C VAL A 560 27.47 37.16 -20.87
N ALA A 561 27.07 36.04 -20.27
CA ALA A 561 27.93 35.17 -19.48
C ALA A 561 28.26 33.89 -20.25
N ARG A 562 29.54 33.52 -20.36
CA ARG A 562 29.98 32.26 -20.99
C ARG A 562 30.10 31.15 -19.95
N VAL A 563 29.36 30.07 -20.14
CA VAL A 563 29.32 28.87 -19.32
C VAL A 563 29.94 27.71 -20.10
N PRO A 564 30.97 27.00 -19.57
CA PRO A 564 31.53 25.81 -20.21
C PRO A 564 30.46 24.73 -20.40
N ALA A 565 30.49 23.98 -21.51
CA ALA A 565 29.57 22.87 -21.75
C ALA A 565 29.56 21.88 -20.57
N LEU A 566 28.36 21.60 -20.04
CA LEU A 566 28.18 20.59 -19.01
C LEU A 566 28.26 19.20 -19.66
N PRO A 567 29.04 18.24 -19.13
CA PRO A 567 29.16 16.92 -19.73
C PRO A 567 27.80 16.22 -19.88
N ARG A 568 27.58 15.52 -21.01
CA ARG A 568 26.38 14.71 -21.26
C ARG A 568 26.21 13.68 -20.13
N GLY A 569 25.05 13.69 -19.46
CA GLY A 569 24.72 12.78 -18.35
C GLY A 569 24.58 13.45 -16.98
N LEU A 570 24.85 14.75 -16.84
CA LEU A 570 24.67 15.50 -15.59
C LEU A 570 23.31 16.20 -15.52
N GLN A 571 22.34 15.60 -14.84
CA GLN A 571 21.18 16.35 -14.31
C GLN A 571 21.66 17.21 -13.13
N THR A 572 21.89 18.51 -13.31
CA THR A 572 22.36 19.37 -12.20
C THR A 572 21.63 20.72 -12.10
N ASN A 573 21.23 21.05 -10.86
CA ASN A 573 20.75 22.37 -10.44
C ASN A 573 21.92 23.36 -10.31
N ALA A 574 22.34 23.99 -11.40
CA ALA A 574 23.38 25.02 -11.36
C ALA A 574 22.77 26.39 -11.02
N ARG A 575 23.44 27.18 -10.18
CA ARG A 575 23.04 28.57 -9.85
C ARG A 575 24.07 29.57 -10.33
N VAL A 576 23.64 30.54 -11.12
CA VAL A 576 24.42 31.73 -11.45
C VAL A 576 24.07 32.80 -10.42
N LYS A 577 25.07 33.29 -9.69
CA LYS A 577 24.92 34.39 -8.72
C LYS A 577 25.61 35.62 -9.27
N ALA A 578 24.95 36.77 -9.25
CA ALA A 578 25.54 38.07 -9.55
C ALA A 578 25.64 38.90 -8.28
N GLN A 579 26.85 39.26 -7.89
CA GLN A 579 27.08 40.22 -6.81
C GLN A 579 27.00 41.63 -7.40
N THR A 580 26.19 42.51 -6.82
CA THR A 580 26.05 43.90 -7.26
C THR A 580 26.27 44.87 -6.10
N SER A 581 26.24 46.18 -6.37
CA SER A 581 26.34 47.23 -5.36
C SER A 581 25.15 47.33 -4.40
N ASP A 582 23.98 46.77 -4.74
CA ASP A 582 22.76 46.84 -3.91
C ASP A 582 22.27 45.47 -3.39
N GLY A 583 22.90 44.37 -3.82
CA GLY A 583 22.55 43.03 -3.33
C GLY A 583 23.10 41.87 -4.17
N LEU A 584 22.73 40.65 -3.75
CA LEU A 584 23.05 39.42 -4.46
C LEU A 584 21.83 38.97 -5.26
N TYR A 585 22.00 38.81 -6.57
CA TYR A 585 20.98 38.32 -7.50
C TYR A 585 21.30 36.88 -7.87
N SER A 586 20.30 36.03 -8.09
CA SER A 586 20.55 34.63 -8.46
C SER A 586 19.59 34.12 -9.51
N LEU A 587 20.12 33.35 -10.46
CA LEU A 587 19.39 32.64 -11.51
C LEU A 587 19.67 31.14 -11.38
N ARG A 588 18.65 30.31 -11.58
CA ARG A 588 18.79 28.85 -11.57
C ARG A 588 18.62 28.29 -12.98
N LEU A 589 19.53 27.39 -13.36
CA LEU A 589 19.55 26.70 -14.64
C LEU A 589 19.20 25.22 -14.41
N TYR A 590 18.26 24.69 -15.21
CA TYR A 590 17.85 23.29 -15.21
C TYR A 590 18.15 22.65 -16.57
N SER A 591 18.58 21.40 -16.62
CA SER A 591 18.54 20.57 -17.83
C SER A 591 17.25 19.72 -17.85
N GLY A 592 16.52 19.71 -18.97
CA GLY A 592 15.28 18.92 -19.13
C GLY A 592 15.56 17.44 -19.46
N SER A 593 14.61 16.55 -19.16
CA SER A 593 14.74 15.09 -19.34
C SER A 593 14.15 14.54 -20.65
N ASP A 594 13.35 15.31 -21.40
CA ASP A 594 12.60 14.81 -22.57
C ASP A 594 13.16 15.31 -23.92
N ALA A 595 14.48 15.32 -24.08
CA ALA A 595 15.11 15.69 -25.35
C ALA A 595 14.96 14.56 -26.39
N VAL A 596 13.91 14.62 -27.21
CA VAL A 596 13.84 13.87 -28.47
C VAL A 596 14.88 14.46 -29.43
N LYS A 597 15.84 13.62 -29.86
CA LYS A 597 16.80 13.85 -30.96
C LYS A 597 17.65 15.16 -30.90
N GLY A 598 18.77 15.10 -30.19
CA GLY A 598 20.02 15.72 -30.65
C GLY A 598 20.41 17.11 -30.13
N GLN A 599 19.57 17.81 -29.36
CA GLN A 599 19.96 19.05 -28.65
C GLN A 599 19.53 19.03 -27.18
N PRO A 600 20.37 19.52 -26.23
CA PRO A 600 19.99 19.63 -24.83
C PRO A 600 19.08 20.87 -24.61
N GLU A 601 17.84 20.65 -24.19
CA GLU A 601 16.95 21.72 -23.73
C GLU A 601 17.24 22.09 -22.27
N PHE A 602 17.45 23.38 -22.00
CA PHE A 602 17.61 23.92 -20.64
C PHE A 602 16.41 24.82 -20.30
N MET A 603 15.78 24.58 -19.14
CA MET A 603 14.71 25.44 -18.61
C MET A 603 15.27 26.45 -17.61
N VAL A 604 14.77 27.69 -17.66
CA VAL A 604 15.02 28.73 -16.65
C VAL A 604 13.80 28.78 -15.73
N GLY A 605 13.98 28.49 -14.43
CA GLY A 605 12.85 28.37 -13.51
C GLY A 605 13.06 29.05 -12.15
N GLY A 606 12.14 29.94 -11.79
CA GLY A 606 11.61 30.01 -10.42
C GLY A 606 10.63 28.85 -10.21
N TRP A 607 10.43 28.39 -8.98
CA TRP A 607 9.55 27.25 -8.68
C TRP A 607 8.08 27.58 -8.98
N SER A 608 7.70 27.33 -10.21
CA SER A 608 6.36 27.12 -10.72
C SER A 608 6.57 26.77 -12.19
N GLN A 609 6.26 25.56 -12.63
CA GLN A 609 6.05 25.35 -14.06
C GLN A 609 4.73 26.04 -14.41
N PRO A 610 4.70 27.08 -15.27
CA PRO A 610 3.47 27.39 -15.97
C PRO A 610 3.38 26.41 -17.13
N TYR A 611 2.42 25.49 -17.08
CA TYR A 611 1.83 25.02 -18.33
C TYR A 611 1.19 26.26 -18.97
N PHE A 612 1.79 26.77 -20.04
CA PHE A 612 1.21 27.85 -20.83
C PHE A 612 -0.01 27.28 -21.58
N PHE A 613 -1.19 27.40 -20.99
CA PHE A 613 -2.44 27.30 -21.74
C PHE A 613 -2.79 28.70 -22.23
N ALA A 614 -3.22 28.83 -23.48
CA ALA A 614 -3.69 30.10 -24.00
C ALA A 614 -4.86 30.63 -23.13
N PRO A 615 -4.96 31.95 -22.90
CA PRO A 615 -6.13 32.54 -22.26
C PRO A 615 -7.39 32.16 -23.05
N GLY A 616 -8.24 31.30 -22.48
CA GLY A 616 -9.42 30.74 -23.15
C GLY A 616 -9.49 29.20 -23.20
N SER A 617 -8.41 28.50 -22.85
CA SER A 617 -8.30 27.03 -22.93
C SER A 617 -8.51 26.30 -21.59
N VAL A 618 -9.22 26.91 -20.63
CA VAL A 618 -9.45 26.35 -19.28
C VAL A 618 -10.93 26.37 -18.96
N ALA A 619 -11.51 25.20 -18.68
CA ALA A 619 -12.87 25.06 -18.18
C ALA A 619 -12.87 25.15 -16.64
N ILE A 620 -13.76 25.97 -16.06
CA ILE A 620 -13.84 26.16 -14.61
C ILE A 620 -15.12 25.53 -14.08
N VAL A 621 -15.03 24.53 -13.22
CA VAL A 621 -16.17 23.97 -12.48
C VAL A 621 -16.57 24.97 -11.39
N ASP A 622 -17.76 25.54 -11.49
CA ASP A 622 -18.28 26.57 -10.58
C ASP A 622 -19.23 26.01 -9.53
N GLY A 623 -19.90 24.89 -9.83
CA GLY A 623 -20.80 24.24 -8.90
C GLY A 623 -20.95 22.76 -9.21
N ILE A 624 -21.21 21.97 -8.18
CA ILE A 624 -21.50 20.54 -8.31
C ILE A 624 -22.70 20.21 -7.44
N ASP A 625 -23.70 19.56 -8.04
CA ASP A 625 -24.84 18.99 -7.34
C ASP A 625 -24.83 17.46 -7.55
N VAL A 626 -25.00 16.71 -6.47
CA VAL A 626 -25.07 15.23 -6.50
C VAL A 626 -26.51 14.82 -6.20
N THR A 627 -27.01 13.85 -6.96
CA THR A 627 -28.33 13.23 -6.77
C THR A 627 -28.15 11.72 -6.71
N GLU A 628 -29.23 10.97 -6.46
CA GLU A 628 -29.20 9.51 -6.45
C GLU A 628 -28.72 8.89 -7.77
N HIS A 629 -29.06 9.52 -8.90
CA HIS A 629 -28.85 8.95 -10.24
C HIS A 629 -27.78 9.67 -11.08
N GLN A 630 -27.33 10.88 -10.70
CA GLN A 630 -26.40 11.66 -11.52
C GLN A 630 -25.57 12.67 -10.71
N ILE A 631 -24.42 13.05 -11.27
CA ILE A 631 -23.61 14.20 -10.84
C ILE A 631 -23.80 15.32 -11.86
N LEU A 632 -24.30 16.46 -11.43
CA LEU A 632 -24.43 17.67 -12.24
C LEU A 632 -23.25 18.59 -11.96
N MET A 633 -22.47 18.93 -12.98
CA MET A 633 -21.36 19.88 -12.88
C MET A 633 -21.64 21.10 -13.76
N ARG A 634 -21.62 22.29 -13.14
CA ARG A 634 -21.75 23.57 -13.83
C ARG A 634 -20.38 24.15 -14.14
N PHE A 635 -20.12 24.47 -15.40
CA PHE A 635 -18.85 25.00 -15.87
C PHE A 635 -18.96 26.44 -16.40
N ARG A 636 -17.95 27.27 -16.12
CA ARG A 636 -17.66 28.50 -16.87
C ARG A 636 -16.68 28.20 -18.00
N ASN A 637 -16.88 28.88 -19.13
CA ASN A 637 -16.06 28.79 -20.34
C ASN A 637 -16.02 27.37 -20.96
N LEU A 638 -17.05 26.55 -20.75
CA LEU A 638 -17.21 25.28 -21.43
C LEU A 638 -17.92 25.50 -22.76
N ARG A 639 -17.33 25.02 -23.87
CA ARG A 639 -17.98 25.07 -25.18
C ARG A 639 -18.78 23.78 -25.47
N PRO A 640 -19.85 23.83 -26.28
CA PRO A 640 -20.69 22.66 -26.58
C PRO A 640 -20.01 21.56 -27.40
N ASP A 641 -18.93 21.89 -28.09
CA ASP A 641 -18.11 20.97 -28.91
C ASP A 641 -17.09 20.16 -28.09
N PHE A 642 -16.98 20.41 -26.79
CA PHE A 642 -16.05 19.68 -25.92
C PHE A 642 -16.64 18.35 -25.47
N THR A 643 -15.80 17.32 -25.44
CA THR A 643 -16.17 16.01 -24.89
C THR A 643 -15.66 15.91 -23.45
N LEU A 644 -16.54 15.53 -22.53
CA LEU A 644 -16.22 15.40 -21.10
C LEU A 644 -16.50 13.98 -20.63
N TRP A 645 -15.62 13.44 -19.78
CA TRP A 645 -15.85 12.15 -19.14
C TRP A 645 -15.16 12.03 -17.79
N LEU A 646 -15.73 11.22 -16.92
CA LEU A 646 -15.07 10.75 -15.70
C LEU A 646 -14.35 9.43 -16.02
N GLN A 647 -13.05 9.36 -15.73
CA GLN A 647 -12.23 8.19 -16.03
C GLN A 647 -11.65 7.57 -14.77
N SER A 648 -11.91 6.28 -14.57
CA SER A 648 -11.18 5.44 -13.61
C SER A 648 -10.30 4.42 -14.35
N ARG A 649 -9.63 3.55 -13.60
CA ARG A 649 -8.91 2.40 -14.17
C ARG A 649 -9.84 1.35 -14.77
N ARG A 650 -11.13 1.33 -14.41
CA ARG A 650 -12.07 0.24 -14.73
C ARG A 650 -13.28 0.68 -15.56
N ALA A 651 -13.56 1.98 -15.60
CA ALA A 651 -14.76 2.49 -16.24
C ALA A 651 -14.57 3.94 -16.69
N VAL A 652 -15.34 4.32 -17.70
CA VAL A 652 -15.48 5.68 -18.22
C VAL A 652 -16.95 6.05 -18.18
N ILE A 653 -17.27 7.24 -17.67
CA ILE A 653 -18.63 7.79 -17.63
C ILE A 653 -18.63 9.06 -18.48
N TYR A 654 -19.30 9.03 -19.62
CA TYR A 654 -19.40 10.19 -20.50
C TYR A 654 -20.42 11.20 -19.95
N GLY A 655 -20.06 12.48 -20.01
CA GLY A 655 -20.95 13.57 -19.64
C GLY A 655 -21.90 13.91 -20.78
N GLN A 656 -23.15 14.22 -20.46
CA GLN A 656 -24.15 14.75 -21.38
C GLN A 656 -24.44 16.21 -21.06
N HIS A 657 -24.42 17.07 -22.08
CA HIS A 657 -24.86 18.46 -21.91
C HIS A 657 -26.35 18.51 -21.58
N VAL A 658 -26.73 19.34 -20.61
CA VAL A 658 -28.12 19.48 -20.19
C VAL A 658 -28.84 20.51 -21.08
N ASP A 659 -29.91 20.09 -21.73
CA ASP A 659 -30.72 20.95 -22.59
C ASP A 659 -31.29 22.14 -21.82
N GLY A 660 -31.08 23.35 -22.35
CA GLY A 660 -31.58 24.60 -21.73
C GLY A 660 -30.70 25.18 -20.61
N GLU A 661 -29.61 24.50 -20.21
CA GLU A 661 -28.64 25.00 -19.22
C GLU A 661 -27.21 25.05 -19.78
N PRO A 662 -26.81 26.15 -20.45
CA PRO A 662 -25.48 26.28 -21.05
C PRO A 662 -24.36 26.12 -20.01
N GLY A 663 -23.42 25.22 -20.29
CA GLY A 663 -22.29 24.93 -19.41
C GLY A 663 -22.58 23.91 -18.31
N THR A 664 -23.80 23.37 -18.19
CA THR A 664 -24.11 22.26 -17.28
C THR A 664 -23.92 20.92 -17.98
N VAL A 665 -23.21 20.00 -17.32
CA VAL A 665 -22.99 18.62 -17.79
C VAL A 665 -23.45 17.65 -16.71
N SER A 666 -24.25 16.66 -17.12
CA SER A 666 -24.68 15.54 -16.29
C SER A 666 -23.79 14.32 -16.53
N PHE A 667 -23.34 13.69 -15.45
CA PHE A 667 -22.73 12.38 -15.45
C PHE A 667 -23.67 11.39 -14.80
N SER A 668 -24.23 10.46 -15.58
CA SER A 668 -25.09 9.40 -15.05
C SER A 668 -24.31 8.50 -14.10
N LEU A 669 -24.86 8.29 -12.91
CA LEU A 669 -24.39 7.30 -11.94
C LEU A 669 -25.08 5.94 -12.13
N GLU A 670 -25.93 5.83 -13.16
CA GLU A 670 -26.57 4.60 -13.59
C GLU A 670 -26.18 4.21 -15.03
N GLN A 671 -26.15 2.91 -15.28
CA GLN A 671 -26.01 2.34 -16.62
C GLN A 671 -27.36 1.79 -17.08
N ASP A 672 -27.63 1.94 -18.39
CA ASP A 672 -28.85 1.45 -19.02
C ASP A 672 -29.05 -0.04 -18.74
N ALA A 673 -30.29 -0.39 -18.37
CA ALA A 673 -30.68 -1.76 -18.15
C ALA A 673 -30.70 -2.53 -19.47
N LEU A 674 -30.04 -3.68 -19.52
CA LEU A 674 -30.26 -4.63 -20.61
C LEU A 674 -31.67 -5.24 -20.50
N PRO A 675 -32.31 -5.61 -21.62
CA PRO A 675 -33.60 -6.29 -21.59
C PRO A 675 -33.59 -7.50 -20.64
N GLY A 676 -34.47 -7.52 -19.64
CA GLY A 676 -34.56 -8.58 -18.64
C GLY A 676 -33.63 -8.44 -17.42
N TRP A 677 -32.81 -7.39 -17.36
CA TRP A 677 -31.86 -7.11 -16.26
C TRP A 677 -32.19 -5.79 -15.56
N GLN A 678 -31.70 -5.62 -14.33
CA GLN A 678 -31.83 -4.39 -13.56
C GLN A 678 -30.88 -3.29 -14.05
N ALA A 679 -31.24 -2.04 -13.78
CA ALA A 679 -30.37 -0.88 -14.00
C ALA A 679 -29.13 -0.91 -13.09
N GLN A 680 -28.00 -0.61 -13.72
CA GLN A 680 -26.63 -0.68 -13.18
C GLN A 680 -26.26 0.52 -12.30
N SER A 681 -25.64 0.40 -11.12
CA SER A 681 -24.82 1.53 -10.64
C SER A 681 -23.48 1.56 -11.39
N VAL A 682 -22.87 2.73 -11.51
CA VAL A 682 -21.51 2.82 -12.05
C VAL A 682 -20.49 2.12 -11.13
N VAL A 683 -19.40 1.62 -11.71
CA VAL A 683 -18.39 0.83 -10.98
C VAL A 683 -17.77 1.67 -9.85
N PRO A 684 -17.70 1.19 -8.60
CA PRO A 684 -16.99 1.91 -7.55
C PRO A 684 -15.51 2.14 -7.88
N GLY A 685 -15.00 3.33 -7.59
CA GLY A 685 -13.61 3.68 -7.87
C GLY A 685 -13.29 5.17 -7.73
N HIS A 686 -12.02 5.48 -7.99
CA HIS A 686 -11.53 6.84 -8.13
C HIS A 686 -11.55 7.23 -9.61
N TYR A 687 -12.30 8.29 -9.90
CA TYR A 687 -12.47 8.85 -11.21
C TYR A 687 -11.85 10.25 -11.28
N SER A 688 -11.14 10.51 -12.37
CA SER A 688 -10.64 11.83 -12.73
C SER A 688 -11.49 12.43 -13.84
N LEU A 689 -11.91 13.69 -13.69
CA LEU A 689 -12.56 14.44 -14.76
C LEU A 689 -11.58 14.76 -15.90
N ARG A 690 -11.98 14.43 -17.12
CA ARG A 690 -11.25 14.69 -18.37
C ARG A 690 -12.13 15.50 -19.31
N VAL A 691 -11.50 16.40 -20.05
CA VAL A 691 -12.13 17.24 -21.07
C VAL A 691 -11.18 17.30 -22.26
N SER A 692 -11.68 17.07 -23.46
CA SER A 692 -10.94 17.25 -24.71
C SER A 692 -11.74 18.05 -25.73
N GLU A 693 -11.00 18.65 -26.66
CA GLU A 693 -11.48 19.22 -27.92
C GLU A 693 -10.96 18.34 -29.06
N LEU A 694 -11.82 17.99 -30.02
CA LEU A 694 -11.41 17.24 -31.20
C LEU A 694 -10.66 18.18 -32.16
N ALA A 695 -9.39 17.90 -32.45
CA ALA A 695 -8.62 18.70 -33.41
C ALA A 695 -8.98 18.34 -34.87
N ASP A 696 -8.65 19.24 -35.81
CA ASP A 696 -8.93 19.09 -37.25
C ASP A 696 -8.26 17.85 -37.89
N ASP A 697 -7.24 17.28 -37.23
CA ASP A 697 -6.53 16.05 -37.64
C ASP A 697 -7.12 14.76 -37.00
N GLY A 698 -8.15 14.90 -36.16
CA GLY A 698 -8.81 13.80 -35.47
C GLY A 698 -8.19 13.39 -34.12
N GLU A 699 -7.15 14.09 -33.63
CA GLU A 699 -6.60 13.83 -32.30
C GLU A 699 -7.30 14.65 -31.19
N ASP A 700 -7.49 14.03 -30.02
CA ASP A 700 -8.06 14.68 -28.83
C ASP A 700 -7.04 15.63 -28.19
N MET A 701 -7.32 16.93 -28.19
CA MET A 701 -6.53 17.94 -27.49
C MET A 701 -7.04 18.12 -26.05
N PRO A 702 -6.24 17.80 -25.01
CA PRO A 702 -6.69 17.88 -23.62
C PRO A 702 -6.88 19.33 -23.16
N ILE A 703 -8.05 19.61 -22.58
CA ILE A 703 -8.40 20.91 -21.99
C ILE A 703 -8.15 20.88 -20.49
N ALA A 704 -7.52 21.93 -19.96
CA ALA A 704 -7.30 22.05 -18.53
C ALA A 704 -8.63 22.34 -17.81
N VAL A 705 -8.93 21.56 -16.78
CA VAL A 705 -10.09 21.78 -15.91
C VAL A 705 -9.63 22.22 -14.53
N ARG A 706 -10.30 23.21 -13.95
CA ARG A 706 -10.08 23.67 -12.57
C ARG A 706 -11.42 23.92 -11.89
N THR A 707 -11.43 23.90 -10.58
CA THR A 707 -12.55 24.35 -9.74
C THR A 707 -12.45 25.84 -9.47
N SER A 708 -13.60 26.49 -9.26
CA SER A 708 -13.67 27.88 -8.79
C SER A 708 -13.17 27.96 -7.34
N ILE A 709 -12.82 29.17 -6.89
CA ILE A 709 -12.37 29.40 -5.50
C ILE A 709 -13.51 29.11 -4.50
N ASP A 710 -14.75 29.41 -4.88
CA ASP A 710 -15.92 29.19 -4.05
C ASP A 710 -16.29 27.71 -3.94
N LEU A 711 -16.19 26.95 -5.04
CA LEU A 711 -16.39 25.51 -5.05
C LEU A 711 -15.27 24.79 -4.29
N ASP A 712 -14.03 25.29 -4.40
CA ASP A 712 -12.88 24.77 -3.64
C ASP A 712 -13.11 24.83 -2.12
N ALA A 713 -13.82 25.85 -1.63
CA ALA A 713 -14.16 25.98 -0.21
C ALA A 713 -15.24 24.99 0.25
N GLN A 714 -16.02 24.44 -0.68
CA GLN A 714 -17.10 23.49 -0.42
C GLN A 714 -16.65 22.03 -0.54
N LEU A 715 -15.53 21.78 -1.23
CA LEU A 715 -14.93 20.45 -1.34
C LEU A 715 -14.08 20.13 -0.08
N PRO A 716 -14.09 18.88 0.39
CA PRO A 716 -14.77 17.72 -0.18
C PRO A 716 -16.29 17.70 0.10
N LEU A 717 -17.07 17.44 -0.95
CA LEU A 717 -18.50 17.18 -0.84
C LEU A 717 -18.70 15.68 -0.73
N ARG A 718 -19.47 15.25 0.27
CA ARG A 718 -19.85 13.85 0.44
C ARG A 718 -21.37 13.76 0.45
N ASP A 719 -21.91 13.02 -0.49
CA ASP A 719 -23.32 12.69 -0.52
C ASP A 719 -23.52 11.21 -0.12
N LEU A 720 -24.33 11.03 0.93
CA LEU A 720 -24.71 9.73 1.48
C LEU A 720 -26.17 9.38 1.17
N SER A 721 -26.91 10.27 0.50
CA SER A 721 -28.35 10.13 0.29
C SER A 721 -28.72 9.11 -0.79
N ALA A 722 -27.77 8.69 -1.62
CA ALA A 722 -28.01 7.70 -2.66
C ALA A 722 -28.14 6.29 -2.04
N SER A 723 -29.24 5.59 -2.34
CA SER A 723 -29.59 4.29 -1.75
C SER A 723 -28.56 3.18 -2.06
N ARG A 724 -27.92 3.25 -3.24
CA ARG A 724 -27.03 2.22 -3.80
C ARG A 724 -25.54 2.57 -3.82
N GLN A 725 -25.18 3.85 -3.72
CA GLN A 725 -23.78 4.30 -3.84
C GLN A 725 -23.55 5.55 -2.99
N SER A 726 -22.28 5.90 -2.76
CA SER A 726 -21.94 7.20 -2.16
C SER A 726 -20.89 7.88 -3.02
N VAL A 727 -21.06 9.19 -3.18
CA VAL A 727 -20.15 10.00 -4.00
C VAL A 727 -19.41 10.95 -3.08
N THR A 728 -18.08 10.86 -3.12
CA THR A 728 -17.18 11.78 -2.44
C THR A 728 -16.38 12.53 -3.48
N LEU A 729 -16.67 13.82 -3.62
CA LEU A 729 -15.95 14.74 -4.47
C LEU A 729 -14.84 15.36 -3.64
N THR A 730 -13.58 15.24 -4.07
CA THR A 730 -12.44 15.87 -3.40
C THR A 730 -11.69 16.74 -4.39
N ARG A 731 -10.93 17.70 -3.87
CA ARG A 731 -10.07 18.54 -4.68
C ARG A 731 -8.72 17.87 -4.89
N ALA A 732 -8.29 17.72 -6.15
CA ALA A 732 -6.93 17.35 -6.51
C ALA A 732 -5.96 18.52 -6.30
N THR A 733 -4.66 18.23 -6.16
CA THR A 733 -3.60 19.23 -5.98
C THR A 733 -3.54 20.29 -7.09
N ASN A 734 -3.94 19.95 -8.31
CA ASN A 734 -4.02 20.85 -9.47
C ASN A 734 -5.36 21.59 -9.61
N ARG A 735 -6.19 21.61 -8.55
CA ARG A 735 -7.56 22.15 -8.52
C ARG A 735 -8.56 21.41 -9.42
N GLN A 736 -8.27 20.18 -9.86
CA GLN A 736 -9.28 19.33 -10.49
C GLN A 736 -10.24 18.72 -9.47
N VAL A 737 -11.41 18.32 -9.94
CA VAL A 737 -12.36 17.51 -9.16
C VAL A 737 -11.96 16.04 -9.29
N ASN A 738 -11.65 15.42 -8.15
CA ASN A 738 -11.57 13.97 -8.02
C ASN A 738 -12.92 13.45 -7.58
N VAL A 739 -13.48 12.50 -8.32
CA VAL A 739 -14.76 11.87 -7.99
C VAL A 739 -14.46 10.48 -7.45
N LYS A 740 -14.74 10.22 -6.17
CA LYS A 740 -14.70 8.88 -5.61
C LYS A 740 -16.12 8.37 -5.50
N ILE A 741 -16.41 7.27 -6.17
CA ILE A 741 -17.68 6.56 -6.07
C ILE A 741 -17.42 5.30 -5.25
N ASP A 742 -18.11 5.16 -4.13
CA ASP A 742 -18.09 3.96 -3.31
C ASP A 742 -19.46 3.28 -3.40
N ALA A 743 -19.54 1.97 -3.11
CA ALA A 743 -20.83 1.32 -2.87
C ALA A 743 -21.61 2.03 -1.75
N SER A 744 -22.90 1.75 -1.57
CA SER A 744 -23.74 2.39 -0.54
C SER A 744 -23.11 2.37 0.86
N SER A 745 -23.46 3.39 1.66
CA SER A 745 -23.01 3.61 3.04
C SER A 745 -23.67 2.68 4.07
N THR A 746 -24.70 1.93 3.66
CA THR A 746 -25.35 0.88 4.47
C THR A 746 -24.49 -0.38 4.59
N ALA A 747 -23.43 -0.52 3.78
CA ALA A 747 -22.45 -1.56 3.96
C ALA A 747 -21.68 -1.32 5.26
N VAL A 748 -21.84 -2.23 6.19
CA VAL A 748 -21.12 -2.35 7.46
C VAL A 748 -19.64 -2.59 7.14
N ARG A 749 -18.82 -1.53 7.07
CA ARG A 749 -17.43 -1.64 6.51
C ARG A 749 -16.35 -1.86 7.55
N THR A 750 -16.64 -1.65 8.81
CA THR A 750 -15.64 -1.79 9.88
C THR A 750 -15.62 -3.23 10.39
N ALA A 751 -14.46 -3.72 10.81
CA ALA A 751 -14.35 -5.08 11.36
C ALA A 751 -15.24 -5.29 12.61
N ARG A 752 -15.50 -4.25 13.42
CA ARG A 752 -16.43 -4.31 14.56
C ARG A 752 -17.88 -4.36 14.14
N ASP A 753 -18.28 -3.55 13.17
CA ASP A 753 -19.66 -3.62 12.70
C ASP A 753 -19.89 -4.98 12.03
N GLN A 754 -18.91 -5.48 11.27
CA GLN A 754 -18.93 -6.85 10.73
C GLN A 754 -19.06 -7.89 11.85
N ARG A 755 -18.27 -7.78 12.92
CA ARG A 755 -18.37 -8.67 14.08
C ARG A 755 -19.73 -8.58 14.77
N ARG A 756 -20.29 -7.38 14.96
CA ARG A 756 -21.66 -7.20 15.49
C ARG A 756 -22.72 -7.82 14.59
N MET A 757 -22.53 -7.77 13.28
CA MET A 757 -23.45 -8.42 12.35
C MET A 757 -23.29 -9.94 12.34
N ILE A 758 -22.08 -10.45 12.56
CA ILE A 758 -21.85 -11.88 12.80
C ILE A 758 -22.52 -12.32 14.11
N GLU A 759 -22.32 -11.60 15.22
CA GLU A 759 -22.98 -11.84 16.50
C GLU A 759 -24.51 -11.77 16.35
N PHE A 760 -25.03 -10.82 15.56
CA PHE A 760 -26.44 -10.74 15.22
C PHE A 760 -26.90 -11.97 14.44
N TYR A 761 -26.18 -12.39 13.41
CA TYR A 761 -26.47 -13.59 12.62
C TYR A 761 -26.46 -14.86 13.49
N GLU A 762 -25.50 -14.98 14.42
CA GLU A 762 -25.37 -16.11 15.35
C GLU A 762 -26.50 -16.13 16.40
N ALA A 763 -26.90 -14.96 16.90
CA ALA A 763 -27.98 -14.83 17.89
C ALA A 763 -29.39 -14.88 17.29
N ASN A 764 -29.53 -14.67 15.98
CA ASN A 764 -30.82 -14.61 15.31
C ASN A 764 -31.49 -16.00 15.29
N SER A 765 -32.74 -16.09 15.75
CA SER A 765 -33.52 -17.33 15.83
C SER A 765 -34.72 -17.36 14.89
N ALA A 766 -34.72 -16.50 13.86
CA ALA A 766 -35.80 -16.40 12.89
C ALA A 766 -35.98 -17.72 12.10
N THR A 767 -37.23 -18.01 11.76
CA THR A 767 -37.60 -19.20 10.98
C THR A 767 -37.11 -19.08 9.53
N LEU A 768 -36.57 -20.18 9.00
CA LEU A 768 -36.14 -20.27 7.61
C LEU A 768 -37.33 -20.05 6.66
N ARG A 769 -37.12 -19.21 5.64
CA ARG A 769 -38.03 -18.86 4.56
C ARG A 769 -37.57 -19.54 3.27
N ASP A 770 -38.49 -19.74 2.33
CA ASP A 770 -38.20 -20.34 1.01
C ASP A 770 -37.50 -19.30 0.11
N ILE A 771 -36.29 -18.95 0.51
CA ILE A 771 -35.36 -18.06 -0.17
C ILE A 771 -34.15 -18.89 -0.58
N VAL A 772 -33.70 -18.70 -1.82
CA VAL A 772 -32.43 -19.21 -2.33
C VAL A 772 -31.48 -18.03 -2.49
N TYR A 773 -30.44 -18.00 -1.65
CA TYR A 773 -29.35 -17.06 -1.76
C TYR A 773 -28.29 -17.62 -2.72
N PHE A 774 -27.93 -16.85 -3.74
CA PHE A 774 -26.84 -17.18 -4.66
C PHE A 774 -25.69 -16.21 -4.53
N GLN A 775 -24.46 -16.72 -4.52
CA GLN A 775 -23.25 -15.90 -4.65
C GLN A 775 -22.26 -16.56 -5.59
N CYS A 776 -21.87 -15.83 -6.64
CA CYS A 776 -20.81 -16.24 -7.55
C CYS A 776 -19.49 -15.54 -7.15
N LEU A 777 -18.44 -16.34 -6.93
CA LEU A 777 -17.14 -15.91 -6.46
C LEU A 777 -17.28 -15.06 -5.18
N GLN A 778 -16.76 -13.83 -5.17
CA GLN A 778 -16.88 -12.89 -4.05
C GLN A 778 -18.08 -11.92 -4.25
N GLY A 779 -19.09 -12.34 -5.02
CA GLY A 779 -20.20 -11.49 -5.44
C GLY A 779 -19.86 -10.59 -6.62
N ASP A 780 -18.77 -10.87 -7.35
CA ASP A 780 -18.29 -10.01 -8.44
C ASP A 780 -19.19 -10.07 -9.70
N GLN A 781 -20.01 -11.12 -9.84
CA GLN A 781 -20.79 -11.43 -11.05
C GLN A 781 -22.07 -12.20 -10.69
N VAL A 782 -23.05 -12.20 -11.59
CA VAL A 782 -24.25 -13.05 -11.56
C VAL A 782 -24.26 -13.87 -12.85
N ASN A 783 -23.79 -15.10 -12.76
CA ASN A 783 -23.59 -16.03 -13.87
C ASN A 783 -23.36 -17.46 -13.34
N ASP A 784 -22.70 -18.30 -14.13
CA ASP A 784 -22.29 -19.66 -13.76
C ASP A 784 -23.48 -20.58 -13.42
N SER A 785 -23.24 -21.66 -12.69
CA SER A 785 -24.21 -22.71 -12.41
C SER A 785 -25.40 -22.18 -11.62
N GLN A 786 -25.16 -21.19 -10.77
CA GLN A 786 -26.19 -20.49 -10.00
C GLN A 786 -27.22 -19.81 -10.89
N LEU A 787 -26.80 -19.17 -11.99
CA LEU A 787 -27.74 -18.48 -12.87
C LEU A 787 -28.65 -19.48 -13.57
N ALA A 788 -28.10 -20.59 -14.06
CA ALA A 788 -28.89 -21.66 -14.67
C ALA A 788 -29.88 -22.30 -13.67
N ILE A 789 -29.47 -22.51 -12.42
CA ILE A 789 -30.36 -22.97 -11.34
C ILE A 789 -31.45 -21.93 -11.07
N ALA A 790 -31.09 -20.64 -10.98
CA ALA A 790 -32.04 -19.55 -10.78
C ALA A 790 -33.08 -19.48 -11.92
N ASP A 791 -32.67 -19.70 -13.18
CA ASP A 791 -33.57 -19.74 -14.33
C ASP A 791 -34.64 -20.83 -14.18
N VAL A 792 -34.25 -22.04 -13.74
CA VAL A 792 -35.19 -23.14 -13.44
C VAL A 792 -36.12 -22.77 -12.28
N ILE A 793 -35.59 -22.17 -11.21
CA ILE A 793 -36.41 -21.73 -10.06
C ILE A 793 -37.45 -20.71 -10.49
N ARG A 794 -37.09 -19.70 -11.28
CA ARG A 794 -38.05 -18.70 -11.79
C ARG A 794 -39.14 -19.32 -12.64
N ARG A 795 -38.80 -20.33 -13.45
CA ARG A 795 -39.72 -21.01 -14.35
C ARG A 795 -40.70 -21.93 -13.59
N ASP A 796 -40.17 -22.75 -12.67
CA ASP A 796 -40.92 -23.88 -12.09
C ASP A 796 -41.38 -23.63 -10.66
N PHE A 797 -40.78 -22.68 -9.94
CA PHE A 797 -41.02 -22.42 -8.52
C PHE A 797 -41.21 -20.91 -8.23
N PRO A 798 -42.21 -20.25 -8.84
CA PRO A 798 -42.39 -18.79 -8.72
C PRO A 798 -42.71 -18.28 -7.30
N GLY A 799 -42.99 -19.17 -6.34
CA GLY A 799 -43.19 -18.85 -4.93
C GLY A 799 -41.89 -18.80 -4.10
N VAL A 800 -40.75 -19.16 -4.70
CA VAL A 800 -39.44 -19.14 -4.05
C VAL A 800 -38.73 -17.84 -4.40
N GLU A 801 -38.27 -17.11 -3.39
CA GLU A 801 -37.58 -15.84 -3.56
C GLU A 801 -36.10 -16.07 -3.87
N ILE A 802 -35.56 -15.36 -4.86
CA ILE A 802 -34.17 -15.46 -5.30
C ILE A 802 -33.43 -14.19 -4.88
N ILE A 803 -32.34 -14.34 -4.11
CA ILE A 803 -31.51 -13.22 -3.67
C ILE A 803 -30.06 -13.43 -4.09
N TRP A 804 -29.48 -12.45 -4.77
CA TRP A 804 -28.08 -12.45 -5.18
C TRP A 804 -27.18 -11.67 -4.23
N GLY A 805 -26.12 -12.32 -3.74
CA GLY A 805 -25.01 -11.67 -3.07
C GLY A 805 -24.11 -10.97 -4.07
N ILE A 806 -24.16 -9.64 -4.09
CA ILE A 806 -23.36 -8.81 -4.99
C ILE A 806 -22.30 -8.05 -4.21
N LYS A 807 -21.15 -7.82 -4.83
CA LYS A 807 -20.07 -7.04 -4.23
C LYS A 807 -20.43 -5.56 -4.09
N ASP A 808 -21.15 -5.06 -5.09
CA ASP A 808 -21.70 -3.72 -5.17
C ASP A 808 -22.76 -3.67 -6.28
N TYR A 809 -23.52 -2.58 -6.35
CA TYR A 809 -24.63 -2.42 -7.30
C TYR A 809 -24.18 -2.21 -8.76
N SER A 810 -22.89 -2.29 -9.08
CA SER A 810 -22.43 -2.35 -10.48
C SER A 810 -22.51 -3.75 -11.09
N VAL A 811 -22.84 -4.76 -10.29
CA VAL A 811 -23.04 -6.13 -10.72
C VAL A 811 -24.44 -6.28 -11.36
N ARG A 812 -24.53 -6.99 -12.50
CA ARG A 812 -25.80 -7.18 -13.25
C ARG A 812 -26.67 -8.16 -12.46
N VAL A 813 -27.94 -7.85 -12.22
CA VAL A 813 -28.89 -8.78 -11.58
C VAL A 813 -30.15 -8.88 -12.45
N PRO A 814 -30.77 -10.06 -12.63
CA PRO A 814 -32.03 -10.20 -13.36
C PRO A 814 -33.16 -9.33 -12.77
N ALA A 815 -34.03 -8.79 -13.62
CA ALA A 815 -35.01 -7.76 -13.23
C ALA A 815 -35.95 -8.15 -12.08
N ASN A 816 -36.28 -9.44 -11.94
CA ASN A 816 -37.23 -9.95 -10.95
C ASN A 816 -36.57 -10.60 -9.73
N ASP A 817 -35.24 -10.62 -9.64
CA ASP A 817 -34.52 -11.19 -8.50
C ASP A 817 -34.14 -10.09 -7.50
N GLY A 818 -34.02 -10.42 -6.22
CA GLY A 818 -33.46 -9.50 -5.23
C GLY A 818 -31.93 -9.52 -5.23
N SER A 819 -31.31 -8.51 -4.63
CA SER A 819 -29.86 -8.45 -4.44
C SER A 819 -29.48 -7.79 -3.12
N VAL A 820 -28.43 -8.29 -2.49
CA VAL A 820 -27.87 -7.71 -1.26
C VAL A 820 -26.36 -7.55 -1.39
N VAL A 821 -25.83 -6.45 -0.86
CA VAL A 821 -24.38 -6.22 -0.86
C VAL A 821 -23.73 -7.16 0.16
N VAL A 822 -22.75 -7.96 -0.25
CA VAL A 822 -22.02 -8.88 0.64
C VAL A 822 -21.40 -8.09 1.80
N GLY A 823 -21.71 -8.49 3.03
CA GLY A 823 -21.31 -7.80 4.26
C GLY A 823 -22.22 -6.65 4.70
N SER A 824 -23.30 -6.31 3.98
CA SER A 824 -24.31 -5.36 4.48
C SER A 824 -25.21 -5.97 5.56
N HIS A 825 -25.99 -5.15 6.26
CA HIS A 825 -26.98 -5.64 7.23
C HIS A 825 -27.96 -6.63 6.58
N ASP A 826 -28.54 -6.25 5.42
CA ASP A 826 -29.49 -7.08 4.67
C ASP A 826 -28.87 -8.42 4.26
N TYR A 827 -27.56 -8.47 3.99
CA TYR A 827 -26.86 -9.72 3.73
C TYR A 827 -26.90 -10.66 4.93
N PHE A 828 -26.64 -10.19 6.15
CA PHE A 828 -26.73 -11.02 7.35
C PHE A 828 -28.18 -11.43 7.68
N ASP A 829 -29.15 -10.54 7.42
CA ASP A 829 -30.58 -10.87 7.54
C ASP A 829 -30.97 -12.01 6.60
N ILE A 830 -30.54 -11.94 5.34
CA ILE A 830 -30.83 -12.96 4.33
C ILE A 830 -30.13 -14.27 4.69
N LEU A 831 -28.85 -14.24 5.09
CA LEU A 831 -28.17 -15.46 5.52
C LEU A 831 -28.86 -16.15 6.71
N ALA A 832 -29.41 -15.38 7.65
CA ALA A 832 -30.10 -15.92 8.81
C ALA A 832 -31.41 -16.65 8.45
N VAL A 833 -32.10 -16.24 7.38
CA VAL A 833 -33.45 -16.72 7.08
C VAL A 833 -33.54 -17.53 5.79
N ALA A 834 -32.55 -17.50 4.91
CA ALA A 834 -32.62 -18.24 3.64
C ALA A 834 -32.49 -19.74 3.87
N ARG A 835 -33.41 -20.53 3.31
CA ARG A 835 -33.37 -22.00 3.43
C ARG A 835 -32.23 -22.62 2.62
N VAL A 836 -31.82 -22.00 1.51
CA VAL A 836 -30.72 -22.47 0.68
C VAL A 836 -29.70 -21.36 0.48
N LEU A 837 -28.43 -21.65 0.76
CA LEU A 837 -27.29 -20.81 0.48
C LEU A 837 -26.41 -21.51 -0.56
N CYS A 838 -26.28 -20.93 -1.75
CA CYS A 838 -25.62 -21.56 -2.90
C CYS A 838 -24.39 -20.75 -3.36
N TYR A 839 -23.21 -21.37 -3.28
CA TYR A 839 -21.91 -20.78 -3.58
C TYR A 839 -21.17 -21.61 -4.63
N ASN A 840 -20.35 -20.97 -5.48
CA ASN A 840 -19.41 -21.65 -6.39
C ASN A 840 -17.95 -21.46 -5.95
N HIS A 841 -17.75 -20.81 -4.81
CA HIS A 841 -16.47 -20.58 -4.17
C HIS A 841 -16.62 -20.84 -2.67
N GLU A 842 -15.54 -20.71 -1.91
CA GLU A 842 -15.55 -20.84 -0.45
C GLU A 842 -16.64 -20.01 0.22
N VAL A 843 -17.30 -20.61 1.20
CA VAL A 843 -18.35 -19.99 2.03
C VAL A 843 -17.72 -19.11 3.12
N PRO A 844 -18.41 -18.12 3.71
CA PRO A 844 -17.83 -17.32 4.78
C PRO A 844 -17.37 -18.14 6.00
N GLU A 845 -16.23 -17.76 6.60
CA GLU A 845 -15.66 -18.47 7.76
C GLU A 845 -16.55 -18.40 9.00
N PHE A 846 -17.30 -17.30 9.19
CA PHE A 846 -18.26 -17.16 10.30
C PHE A 846 -19.56 -17.96 10.09
N LEU A 847 -19.85 -18.40 8.85
CA LEU A 847 -21.14 -19.01 8.54
C LEU A 847 -21.30 -20.29 9.36
N GLN A 848 -22.39 -20.41 10.11
CA GLN A 848 -22.79 -21.64 10.80
C GLN A 848 -24.18 -22.04 10.30
N PRO A 849 -24.30 -23.12 9.49
CA PRO A 849 -25.58 -23.52 8.94
C PRO A 849 -26.59 -23.87 10.03
N ARG A 850 -27.82 -23.38 9.90
CA ARG A 850 -28.89 -23.67 10.85
C ARG A 850 -29.54 -25.02 10.58
N PRO A 851 -30.18 -25.68 11.57
CA PRO A 851 -31.00 -26.86 11.31
C PRO A 851 -32.04 -26.61 10.21
N GLY A 852 -32.01 -27.41 9.15
CA GLY A 852 -32.88 -27.27 7.97
C GLY A 852 -32.41 -26.30 6.90
N GLN A 853 -31.28 -25.62 7.10
CA GLN A 853 -30.63 -24.78 6.09
C GLN A 853 -29.66 -25.61 5.26
N GLN A 854 -29.70 -25.44 3.94
CA GLN A 854 -28.79 -26.11 3.00
C GLN A 854 -27.68 -25.15 2.58
N VAL A 855 -26.44 -25.64 2.57
CA VAL A 855 -25.28 -24.94 2.00
C VAL A 855 -24.77 -25.76 0.82
N VAL A 856 -25.06 -25.26 -0.37
CA VAL A 856 -24.79 -25.90 -1.65
C VAL A 856 -23.51 -25.33 -2.24
N GLN A 857 -22.55 -26.19 -2.55
CA GLN A 857 -21.33 -25.84 -3.27
C GLN A 857 -21.43 -26.34 -4.72
N THR A 858 -21.31 -25.45 -5.70
CA THR A 858 -21.35 -25.83 -7.11
C THR A 858 -19.96 -25.94 -7.75
N TYR A 859 -18.94 -25.35 -7.13
CA TYR A 859 -17.67 -25.00 -7.77
C TYR A 859 -17.87 -24.28 -9.12
N HIS A 860 -16.78 -24.02 -9.84
CA HIS A 860 -16.75 -23.22 -11.07
C HIS A 860 -15.95 -23.91 -12.20
N GLY A 861 -15.95 -25.24 -12.21
CA GLY A 861 -15.40 -26.05 -13.31
C GLY A 861 -14.93 -27.43 -12.88
N HIS A 862 -14.50 -28.23 -13.85
CA HIS A 862 -14.05 -29.60 -13.63
C HIS A 862 -12.77 -29.65 -12.76
N PRO A 863 -12.68 -30.52 -11.73
CA PRO A 863 -11.47 -30.67 -10.93
C PRO A 863 -10.34 -31.26 -11.79
N PHE A 864 -9.35 -30.43 -12.14
CA PHE A 864 -8.19 -30.82 -12.94
C PHE A 864 -6.86 -30.48 -12.26
N LYS A 865 -6.72 -29.28 -11.71
CA LYS A 865 -5.53 -28.88 -10.97
C LYS A 865 -5.60 -29.44 -9.55
N MET A 866 -4.45 -29.76 -8.96
CA MET A 866 -4.37 -30.27 -7.59
C MET A 866 -5.06 -29.32 -6.62
N MET A 867 -5.93 -29.86 -5.76
CA MET A 867 -6.75 -29.11 -4.80
C MET A 867 -6.89 -29.88 -3.48
N GLY A 868 -7.48 -29.22 -2.48
CA GLY A 868 -7.73 -29.80 -1.16
C GLY A 868 -6.47 -30.32 -0.46
N VAL A 869 -6.61 -31.43 0.26
CA VAL A 869 -5.55 -32.05 1.07
C VAL A 869 -4.27 -32.28 0.26
N GLY A 870 -4.39 -32.76 -0.98
CA GLY A 870 -3.23 -32.97 -1.86
C GLY A 870 -2.43 -31.68 -2.12
N ARG A 871 -3.12 -30.57 -2.39
CA ARG A 871 -2.47 -29.26 -2.59
C ARG A 871 -1.89 -28.72 -1.30
N TRP A 872 -2.62 -28.82 -0.18
CA TRP A 872 -2.15 -28.32 1.11
C TRP A 872 -0.89 -29.05 1.57
N ASN A 873 -0.82 -30.36 1.38
CA ASN A 873 0.40 -31.15 1.61
C ASN A 873 1.56 -30.68 0.73
N ALA A 874 1.32 -30.47 -0.58
CA ALA A 874 2.34 -29.97 -1.49
C ALA A 874 2.87 -28.57 -1.11
N LEU A 875 2.03 -27.75 -0.46
CA LEU A 875 2.40 -26.44 0.07
C LEU A 875 3.04 -26.49 1.47
N GLY A 876 3.20 -27.67 2.07
CA GLY A 876 3.80 -27.85 3.39
C GLY A 876 2.90 -27.42 4.56
N PHE A 877 1.58 -27.47 4.39
CA PHE A 877 0.65 -27.16 5.48
C PHE A 877 0.74 -28.21 6.59
N THR A 878 0.66 -27.75 7.83
CA THR A 878 0.59 -28.62 9.02
C THR A 878 -0.75 -29.36 9.10
N GLU A 879 -0.78 -30.47 9.84
CA GLU A 879 -2.00 -31.25 10.06
C GLU A 879 -3.14 -30.41 10.64
N ALA A 880 -2.84 -29.50 11.58
CA ALA A 880 -3.82 -28.57 12.14
C ALA A 880 -4.39 -27.57 11.12
N GLN A 881 -3.56 -27.07 10.19
CA GLN A 881 -4.01 -26.18 9.11
C GLN A 881 -4.90 -26.91 8.11
N ILE A 882 -4.54 -28.16 7.78
CA ILE A 882 -5.35 -29.03 6.93
C ILE A 882 -6.70 -29.31 7.59
N GLN A 883 -6.70 -29.70 8.87
CA GLN A 883 -7.93 -29.98 9.61
C GLN A 883 -8.86 -28.76 9.66
N ARG A 884 -8.32 -27.56 9.95
CA ARG A 884 -9.12 -26.31 9.90
C ARG A 884 -9.73 -26.06 8.52
N GLY A 885 -8.98 -26.35 7.45
CA GLY A 885 -9.48 -26.26 6.09
C GLY A 885 -10.64 -27.23 5.80
N LEU A 886 -10.61 -28.42 6.41
CA LEU A 886 -11.70 -29.40 6.32
C LEU A 886 -12.90 -28.99 7.19
N ASP A 887 -12.68 -28.57 8.43
CA ASP A 887 -13.73 -28.13 9.37
C ASP A 887 -14.56 -26.98 8.77
N TRP A 888 -13.92 -26.06 8.04
CA TRP A 888 -14.64 -25.00 7.32
C TRP A 888 -15.58 -25.57 6.24
N ARG A 889 -15.18 -26.66 5.59
CA ARG A 889 -15.93 -27.29 4.48
C ARG A 889 -16.96 -28.32 4.96
N GLU A 890 -16.91 -28.75 6.22
CA GLU A 890 -17.99 -29.52 6.86
C GLU A 890 -19.32 -28.76 6.92
N LYS A 891 -19.30 -27.45 6.65
CA LYS A 891 -20.51 -26.63 6.53
C LYS A 891 -21.31 -26.94 5.27
N TRP A 892 -20.69 -27.54 4.26
CA TRP A 892 -21.36 -27.89 3.02
C TRP A 892 -22.33 -29.03 3.26
N THR A 893 -23.60 -28.84 2.94
CA THR A 893 -24.59 -29.89 3.02
C THR A 893 -24.68 -30.69 1.73
N MET A 894 -24.35 -30.05 0.60
CA MET A 894 -24.33 -30.64 -0.73
C MET A 894 -23.19 -30.05 -1.59
N LEU A 895 -22.54 -30.91 -2.36
CA LEU A 895 -21.54 -30.57 -3.36
C LEU A 895 -22.00 -31.08 -4.72
N LEU A 896 -22.12 -30.20 -5.71
CA LEU A 896 -22.47 -30.59 -7.07
C LEU A 896 -21.23 -31.15 -7.78
N SER A 897 -21.42 -32.26 -8.49
CA SER A 897 -20.36 -32.96 -9.20
C SER A 897 -20.72 -33.12 -10.68
N PRO A 898 -19.81 -32.74 -11.59
CA PRO A 898 -20.08 -32.83 -13.02
C PRO A 898 -20.01 -34.25 -13.56
N THR A 899 -19.24 -35.14 -12.93
CA THR A 899 -19.02 -36.51 -13.40
C THR A 899 -18.73 -37.48 -12.26
N PRO A 900 -18.93 -38.80 -12.45
CA PRO A 900 -18.50 -39.81 -11.47
C PRO A 900 -16.99 -39.75 -11.16
N LEU A 901 -16.17 -39.33 -12.13
CA LEU A 901 -14.74 -39.13 -11.91
C LEU A 901 -14.49 -37.94 -10.96
N ALA A 902 -15.15 -36.80 -11.18
CA ALA A 902 -15.06 -35.65 -10.30
C ALA A 902 -15.50 -36.00 -8.87
N THR A 903 -16.56 -36.80 -8.71
CA THR A 903 -17.00 -37.30 -7.38
C THR A 903 -15.88 -38.06 -6.66
N ARG A 904 -15.18 -38.96 -7.35
CA ARG A 904 -14.04 -39.69 -6.75
C ARG A 904 -12.95 -38.72 -6.31
N LEU A 905 -12.55 -37.79 -7.19
CA LEU A 905 -11.52 -36.80 -6.88
C LEU A 905 -11.91 -35.89 -5.71
N TYR A 906 -13.18 -35.47 -5.62
CA TYR A 906 -13.66 -34.70 -4.49
C TYR A 906 -13.58 -35.49 -3.18
N ARG A 907 -13.98 -36.77 -3.16
CA ARG A 907 -13.86 -37.60 -1.94
C ARG A 907 -12.41 -37.81 -1.51
N GLU A 908 -11.49 -37.94 -2.46
CA GLU A 908 -10.06 -38.13 -2.18
C GLU A 908 -9.40 -36.86 -1.64
N HIS A 909 -9.75 -35.69 -2.20
CA HIS A 909 -9.07 -34.43 -1.88
C HIS A 909 -9.81 -33.52 -0.89
N PHE A 910 -11.12 -33.73 -0.72
CA PHE A 910 -11.97 -33.09 0.28
C PHE A 910 -12.81 -34.15 0.99
N PRO A 911 -12.24 -34.88 1.97
CA PRO A 911 -12.94 -35.91 2.73
C PRO A 911 -13.94 -35.28 3.73
N VAL A 912 -14.95 -34.59 3.21
CA VAL A 912 -16.00 -33.92 4.00
C VAL A 912 -17.31 -34.70 3.98
N SER A 913 -18.19 -34.45 4.95
CA SER A 913 -19.48 -35.18 5.09
C SER A 913 -20.57 -34.79 4.09
N ALA A 914 -20.35 -33.77 3.25
CA ALA A 914 -21.32 -33.26 2.29
C ALA A 914 -21.83 -34.34 1.31
N GLU A 915 -23.13 -34.30 0.99
CA GLU A 915 -23.68 -35.14 -0.06
C GLU A 915 -23.16 -34.68 -1.43
N ILE A 916 -22.54 -35.57 -2.20
CA ILE A 916 -22.07 -35.25 -3.54
C ILE A 916 -23.14 -35.66 -4.56
N ALA A 917 -23.75 -34.69 -5.23
CA ALA A 917 -24.76 -34.90 -6.26
C ALA A 917 -24.11 -34.97 -7.65
N GLU A 918 -24.20 -36.11 -8.34
CA GLU A 918 -23.71 -36.29 -9.71
C GLU A 918 -24.78 -35.85 -10.72
N ILE A 919 -24.64 -34.64 -11.25
CA ILE A 919 -25.72 -33.98 -11.99
C ILE A 919 -25.27 -33.26 -13.27
N GLY A 920 -23.97 -33.14 -13.53
CA GLY A 920 -23.43 -32.29 -14.59
C GLY A 920 -23.15 -30.87 -14.11
N HIS A 921 -22.77 -29.99 -15.03
CA HIS A 921 -22.57 -28.56 -14.78
C HIS A 921 -23.82 -27.78 -15.24
N PRO A 922 -24.65 -27.24 -14.32
CA PRO A 922 -25.83 -26.46 -14.68
C PRO A 922 -25.56 -25.32 -15.67
N ARG A 923 -24.40 -24.66 -15.56
CA ARG A 923 -24.00 -23.60 -16.50
C ARG A 923 -23.88 -24.10 -17.95
N ASN A 924 -23.57 -25.39 -18.16
CA ASN A 924 -23.35 -25.94 -19.49
C ASN A 924 -24.66 -26.28 -20.22
N ASP A 925 -25.82 -26.26 -19.55
CA ASP A 925 -27.11 -26.57 -20.20
C ASP A 925 -27.37 -25.68 -21.42
N ARG A 926 -27.04 -24.38 -21.29
CA ARG A 926 -27.17 -23.40 -22.36
C ARG A 926 -26.30 -23.73 -23.59
N LEU A 927 -25.21 -24.47 -23.42
CA LEU A 927 -24.34 -24.90 -24.53
C LEU A 927 -24.92 -26.07 -25.35
N VAL A 928 -25.90 -26.78 -24.79
CA VAL A 928 -26.55 -27.93 -25.42
C VAL A 928 -27.85 -27.54 -26.13
N VAL A 929 -28.64 -26.64 -25.51
CA VAL A 929 -30.03 -26.35 -25.90
C VAL A 929 -30.16 -25.18 -26.90
N ILE A 930 -29.08 -24.42 -27.13
CA ILE A 930 -29.11 -23.18 -27.92
C ILE A 930 -29.27 -23.38 -29.44
N THR A 931 -29.97 -22.43 -30.07
CA THR A 931 -30.23 -22.40 -31.51
C THR A 931 -29.16 -21.63 -32.30
N PRO A 932 -29.05 -21.84 -33.64
CA PRO A 932 -28.20 -20.99 -34.49
C PRO A 932 -28.49 -19.49 -34.37
N ASP A 933 -29.76 -19.11 -34.13
CA ASP A 933 -30.17 -17.72 -33.99
C ASP A 933 -29.60 -17.07 -32.71
N ASP A 934 -29.59 -17.81 -31.59
CA ASP A 934 -28.98 -17.32 -30.34
C ASP A 934 -27.47 -17.09 -30.50
N ARG A 935 -26.79 -17.95 -31.26
CA ARG A 935 -25.36 -17.79 -31.57
C ARG A 935 -25.12 -16.55 -32.43
N GLU A 936 -25.91 -16.32 -33.48
CA GLU A 936 -25.75 -15.14 -34.33
C GLU A 936 -26.05 -13.84 -33.57
N GLU A 937 -27.00 -13.86 -32.62
CA GLU A 937 -27.24 -12.74 -31.72
C GLU A 937 -26.00 -12.39 -30.89
N VAL A 938 -25.40 -13.39 -30.23
CA VAL A 938 -24.19 -13.17 -29.42
C VAL A 938 -23.03 -12.68 -30.29
N ARG A 939 -22.86 -13.24 -31.49
CA ARG A 939 -21.82 -12.80 -32.44
C ARG A 939 -22.01 -11.34 -32.85
N ARG A 940 -23.26 -10.92 -33.11
CA ARG A 940 -23.58 -9.52 -33.42
C ARG A 940 -23.27 -8.60 -32.24
N GLN A 941 -23.59 -9.01 -31.02
CA GLN A 941 -23.29 -8.23 -29.80
C GLN A 941 -21.78 -8.06 -29.55
N LEU A 942 -20.98 -9.08 -29.90
CA LEU A 942 -19.53 -9.03 -29.83
C LEU A 942 -18.88 -8.25 -31.01
N GLY A 943 -19.67 -7.86 -32.02
CA GLY A 943 -19.16 -7.18 -33.21
C GLY A 943 -18.48 -8.11 -34.22
N ILE A 944 -18.80 -9.39 -34.20
CA ILE A 944 -18.26 -10.39 -35.14
C ILE A 944 -19.06 -10.31 -36.45
N GLU A 945 -18.38 -10.00 -37.55
CA GLU A 945 -18.99 -9.96 -38.88
C GLU A 945 -19.46 -11.34 -39.35
N ALA A 946 -20.55 -11.36 -40.14
CA ALA A 946 -21.09 -12.58 -40.72
C ALA A 946 -20.04 -13.28 -41.61
N GLY A 947 -19.92 -14.60 -41.47
CA GLY A 947 -19.03 -15.43 -42.28
C GLY A 947 -17.56 -15.49 -41.84
N ARG A 948 -17.15 -14.75 -40.80
CA ARG A 948 -15.79 -14.88 -40.23
C ARG A 948 -15.67 -16.07 -39.28
N THR A 949 -14.53 -16.74 -39.25
CA THR A 949 -14.23 -17.79 -38.27
C THR A 949 -13.72 -17.16 -36.97
N ALA A 950 -14.42 -17.40 -35.86
CA ALA A 950 -14.06 -16.86 -34.54
C ALA A 950 -13.18 -17.83 -33.75
N VAL A 951 -11.97 -17.39 -33.41
CA VAL A 951 -10.98 -18.14 -32.62
C VAL A 951 -11.00 -17.65 -31.18
N LEU A 952 -11.46 -18.45 -30.23
CA LEU A 952 -11.39 -18.11 -28.81
C LEU A 952 -10.02 -18.48 -28.24
N TYR A 953 -9.18 -17.48 -27.99
CA TYR A 953 -7.88 -17.66 -27.35
C TYR A 953 -7.97 -17.33 -25.86
N ALA A 954 -7.86 -18.36 -25.00
CA ALA A 954 -8.03 -18.22 -23.55
C ALA A 954 -6.88 -18.88 -22.76
N PRO A 955 -5.69 -18.24 -22.70
CA PRO A 955 -4.55 -18.77 -21.96
C PRO A 955 -4.72 -18.68 -20.44
N THR A 956 -4.16 -19.65 -19.73
CA THR A 956 -4.16 -19.72 -18.26
C THR A 956 -3.09 -18.81 -17.65
N TRP A 957 -3.33 -18.34 -16.43
CA TRP A 957 -2.31 -17.69 -15.59
C TRP A 957 -1.09 -18.58 -15.32
N ARG A 958 0.09 -17.97 -15.10
CA ARG A 958 1.34 -18.68 -14.72
C ARG A 958 1.81 -18.28 -13.33
N ASP A 959 1.77 -19.23 -12.39
CA ASP A 959 2.18 -18.99 -11.00
C ASP A 959 3.65 -18.59 -10.89
N TYR A 960 4.53 -19.12 -11.73
CA TYR A 960 5.95 -18.74 -11.79
C TYR A 960 6.21 -17.36 -12.42
N GLN A 961 5.20 -16.69 -12.97
CA GLN A 961 5.28 -15.30 -13.44
C GLN A 961 4.57 -14.34 -12.48
N ALA A 962 4.12 -14.80 -11.31
CA ALA A 962 3.45 -13.95 -10.31
C ALA A 962 4.37 -12.83 -9.82
N THR A 963 3.88 -11.60 -9.89
CA THR A 963 4.54 -10.41 -9.33
C THR A 963 4.07 -10.12 -7.90
N SER A 964 2.94 -10.70 -7.50
CA SER A 964 2.42 -10.74 -6.12
C SER A 964 1.43 -11.92 -5.97
N PRO A 965 0.95 -12.25 -4.76
CA PRO A 965 -0.09 -13.27 -4.57
C PRO A 965 -1.39 -13.01 -5.34
N TRP A 966 -1.59 -11.79 -5.87
CA TRP A 966 -2.81 -11.36 -6.55
C TRP A 966 -2.55 -10.71 -7.93
N ALA A 967 -1.32 -10.78 -8.47
CA ALA A 967 -0.92 -10.14 -9.73
C ALA A 967 0.23 -10.90 -10.45
N SER A 968 0.28 -10.83 -11.78
CA SER A 968 1.26 -11.46 -12.68
C SER A 968 1.16 -10.77 -14.03
N LYS A 969 2.28 -10.80 -14.76
CA LYS A 969 2.36 -10.35 -16.15
C LYS A 969 1.43 -11.19 -17.02
N MET A 970 0.90 -10.59 -18.09
CA MET A 970 0.18 -11.33 -19.12
C MET A 970 1.10 -12.34 -19.77
N VAL A 971 0.57 -13.53 -20.08
CA VAL A 971 1.30 -14.56 -20.82
C VAL A 971 1.45 -14.07 -22.27
N THR A 972 2.69 -13.85 -22.70
CA THR A 972 3.01 -13.27 -24.03
C THR A 972 3.56 -14.29 -25.02
N PHE A 973 3.25 -15.59 -24.88
CA PHE A 973 3.73 -16.60 -25.84
C PHE A 973 3.13 -16.40 -27.24
N VAL A 974 1.95 -15.79 -27.32
CA VAL A 974 1.30 -15.38 -28.57
C VAL A 974 1.00 -13.90 -28.50
N ASP A 975 1.36 -13.17 -29.57
CA ASP A 975 0.85 -11.84 -29.83
C ASP A 975 -0.49 -11.98 -30.58
N PRO A 976 -1.64 -11.65 -29.97
CA PRO A 976 -2.96 -11.83 -30.59
C PRO A 976 -3.12 -11.07 -31.90
N GLN A 977 -2.43 -9.94 -32.05
CA GLN A 977 -2.46 -9.14 -33.27
C GLN A 977 -1.74 -9.87 -34.40
N ARG A 978 -0.53 -10.39 -34.14
CA ARG A 978 0.22 -11.18 -35.12
C ARG A 978 -0.48 -12.48 -35.48
N LEU A 979 -1.12 -13.13 -34.50
CA LEU A 979 -1.92 -14.32 -34.76
C LEU A 979 -3.07 -14.00 -35.74
N ALA A 980 -3.81 -12.92 -35.49
CA ALA A 980 -4.90 -12.50 -36.38
C ALA A 980 -4.39 -12.15 -37.80
N GLU A 981 -3.26 -11.45 -37.91
CA GLU A 981 -2.63 -11.12 -39.20
C GLU A 981 -2.22 -12.38 -39.98
N SER A 982 -1.63 -13.37 -39.31
CA SER A 982 -1.21 -14.63 -39.93
C SER A 982 -2.39 -15.49 -40.40
N LEU A 983 -3.56 -15.39 -39.76
CA LEU A 983 -4.78 -16.11 -40.14
C LEU A 983 -5.52 -15.45 -41.32
N GLY A 984 -5.35 -14.14 -41.51
CA GLY A 984 -5.97 -13.37 -42.59
C GLY A 984 -7.39 -12.88 -42.28
N GLU A 985 -7.98 -12.13 -43.22
CA GLU A 985 -9.23 -11.37 -43.00
C GLU A 985 -10.48 -12.22 -42.74
N GLY A 986 -10.44 -13.52 -43.06
CA GLY A 986 -11.53 -14.46 -42.79
C GLY A 986 -11.68 -14.84 -41.32
N TYR A 987 -10.74 -14.45 -40.45
CA TYR A 987 -10.73 -14.82 -39.04
C TYR A 987 -10.91 -13.61 -38.11
N VAL A 988 -11.39 -13.89 -36.90
CA VAL A 988 -11.38 -12.94 -35.78
C VAL A 988 -10.90 -13.65 -34.52
N VAL A 989 -9.99 -13.03 -33.78
CA VAL A 989 -9.46 -13.58 -32.52
C VAL A 989 -10.20 -12.95 -31.35
N LEU A 990 -10.88 -13.77 -30.56
CA LEU A 990 -11.46 -13.39 -29.28
C LEU A 990 -10.41 -13.64 -28.18
N LEU A 991 -9.80 -12.57 -27.68
CA LEU A 991 -8.77 -12.65 -26.64
C LEU A 991 -9.43 -12.64 -25.25
N ARG A 992 -9.35 -13.76 -24.52
CA ARG A 992 -9.80 -13.87 -23.14
C ARG A 992 -8.60 -13.96 -22.19
N GLY A 993 -8.12 -12.80 -21.71
CA GLY A 993 -7.09 -12.74 -20.68
C GLY A 993 -7.60 -13.07 -19.26
N HIS A 994 -6.67 -13.22 -18.30
CA HIS A 994 -7.02 -13.32 -16.88
C HIS A 994 -7.26 -11.92 -16.26
N PRO A 995 -8.33 -11.70 -15.46
CA PRO A 995 -8.64 -10.40 -14.86
C PRO A 995 -7.54 -9.79 -13.97
N ALA A 996 -6.61 -10.61 -13.47
CA ALA A 996 -5.49 -10.12 -12.65
C ALA A 996 -4.34 -9.48 -13.48
N HIS A 997 -4.34 -9.60 -14.81
CA HIS A 997 -3.38 -8.91 -15.69
C HIS A 997 -3.62 -7.38 -15.75
N GLY A 998 -4.83 -6.90 -15.49
CA GLY A 998 -5.16 -5.48 -15.45
C GLY A 998 -4.72 -4.74 -14.17
N ARG A 999 -4.17 -5.44 -13.17
CA ARG A 999 -3.91 -4.88 -11.83
C ARG A 999 -2.55 -4.18 -11.70
N ASP A 1000 -1.58 -4.48 -12.55
CA ASP A 1000 -0.24 -3.86 -12.54
C ASP A 1000 -0.13 -2.61 -13.45
N GLY A 1001 -1.19 -2.28 -14.19
CA GLY A 1001 -1.23 -1.12 -15.10
C GLY A 1001 -0.48 -1.31 -16.42
N SER A 1002 0.02 -2.52 -16.72
CA SER A 1002 0.77 -2.81 -17.95
C SER A 1002 -0.13 -3.18 -19.14
N TYR A 1003 -1.38 -3.59 -18.89
CA TYR A 1003 -2.32 -4.03 -19.91
C TYR A 1003 -3.09 -2.86 -20.56
N LYS A 1004 -2.98 -2.70 -21.88
CA LYS A 1004 -3.85 -1.84 -22.70
C LYS A 1004 -4.81 -2.74 -23.47
N GLN A 1005 -6.12 -2.45 -23.39
CA GLN A 1005 -7.11 -3.14 -24.22
C GLN A 1005 -6.73 -2.98 -25.69
N VAL A 1006 -6.68 -4.09 -26.41
CA VAL A 1006 -6.48 -4.09 -27.86
C VAL A 1006 -7.83 -3.87 -28.51
N LYS A 1007 -7.99 -2.76 -29.24
CA LYS A 1007 -9.16 -2.50 -30.07
C LYS A 1007 -8.73 -2.55 -31.53
N ASN A 1008 -8.89 -3.71 -32.16
CA ASN A 1008 -8.69 -3.90 -33.59
C ASN A 1008 -9.87 -4.69 -34.17
N ALA A 1009 -10.28 -4.41 -35.41
CA ALA A 1009 -11.37 -5.12 -36.10
C ALA A 1009 -11.12 -6.64 -36.27
N GLN A 1010 -9.88 -7.11 -36.17
CA GLN A 1010 -9.53 -8.54 -36.23
C GLN A 1010 -9.23 -9.17 -34.85
N VAL A 1011 -9.11 -8.36 -33.78
CA VAL A 1011 -8.87 -8.83 -32.40
C VAL A 1011 -9.86 -8.16 -31.47
N ILE A 1012 -10.78 -8.95 -30.93
CA ILE A 1012 -11.79 -8.51 -29.97
C ILE A 1012 -11.33 -8.94 -28.57
N ASP A 1013 -10.93 -7.97 -27.75
CA ASP A 1013 -10.62 -8.23 -26.34
C ASP A 1013 -11.90 -8.48 -25.54
N VAL A 1014 -12.11 -9.74 -25.16
CA VAL A 1014 -13.25 -10.22 -24.38
C VAL A 1014 -12.86 -10.56 -22.94
N THR A 1015 -11.72 -10.05 -22.44
CA THR A 1015 -11.20 -10.32 -21.08
C THR A 1015 -12.21 -10.03 -19.97
N TYR A 1016 -13.03 -8.99 -20.13
CA TYR A 1016 -14.02 -8.56 -19.14
C TYR A 1016 -15.47 -8.93 -19.50
N HIS A 1017 -15.68 -9.75 -20.54
CA HIS A 1017 -17.01 -10.24 -20.88
C HIS A 1017 -17.63 -11.01 -19.69
N PRO A 1018 -18.88 -10.73 -19.30
CA PRO A 1018 -19.46 -11.24 -18.05
C PRO A 1018 -19.76 -12.75 -18.06
N ASP A 1019 -20.11 -13.31 -19.21
CA ASP A 1019 -20.41 -14.74 -19.36
C ASP A 1019 -19.42 -15.41 -20.32
N VAL A 1020 -18.83 -16.52 -19.89
CA VAL A 1020 -17.92 -17.33 -20.70
C VAL A 1020 -18.67 -18.16 -21.74
N ASN A 1021 -19.92 -18.54 -21.45
CA ASN A 1021 -20.72 -19.34 -22.37
C ASN A 1021 -21.04 -18.58 -23.65
N ASP A 1022 -21.28 -17.28 -23.57
CA ASP A 1022 -21.43 -16.42 -24.76
C ASP A 1022 -20.19 -16.49 -25.67
N LEU A 1023 -19.00 -16.53 -25.08
CA LEU A 1023 -17.75 -16.65 -25.83
C LEU A 1023 -17.60 -18.04 -26.45
N ILE A 1024 -17.95 -19.10 -25.71
CA ILE A 1024 -17.95 -20.49 -26.20
C ILE A 1024 -18.94 -20.66 -27.36
N LEU A 1025 -20.12 -20.03 -27.27
CA LEU A 1025 -21.15 -20.06 -28.30
C LEU A 1025 -20.72 -19.33 -29.56
N ALA A 1026 -20.16 -18.12 -29.41
CA ALA A 1026 -19.70 -17.30 -30.53
C ALA A 1026 -18.53 -17.91 -31.30
N ALA A 1027 -17.63 -18.61 -30.60
CA ALA A 1027 -16.43 -19.20 -31.16
C ALA A 1027 -16.71 -20.38 -32.10
N ASP A 1028 -15.87 -20.56 -33.10
CA ASP A 1028 -15.85 -21.70 -34.02
C ASP A 1028 -14.77 -22.72 -33.63
N VAL A 1029 -13.67 -22.23 -33.05
CA VAL A 1029 -12.56 -23.03 -32.53
C VAL A 1029 -12.05 -22.45 -31.21
N GLY A 1030 -11.70 -23.33 -30.26
CA GLY A 1030 -11.10 -22.96 -28.99
C GLY A 1030 -9.59 -23.20 -28.99
N VAL A 1031 -8.79 -22.19 -28.64
CA VAL A 1031 -7.35 -22.30 -28.44
C VAL A 1031 -7.07 -22.13 -26.95
N PHE A 1032 -6.69 -23.23 -26.31
CA PHE A 1032 -6.53 -23.33 -24.86
C PHE A 1032 -5.15 -23.86 -24.49
N ASP A 1033 -4.82 -23.79 -23.22
CA ASP A 1033 -3.65 -24.45 -22.63
C ASP A 1033 -4.11 -25.38 -21.49
N TYR A 1034 -3.81 -25.05 -20.23
CA TYR A 1034 -4.17 -25.81 -19.03
C TYR A 1034 -5.50 -25.35 -18.40
N SER A 1035 -6.28 -24.54 -19.12
CA SER A 1035 -7.51 -23.91 -18.63
C SER A 1035 -8.66 -24.91 -18.52
N SER A 1036 -9.44 -24.84 -17.43
CA SER A 1036 -10.61 -25.70 -17.23
C SER A 1036 -11.75 -25.40 -18.21
N ILE A 1037 -11.74 -24.25 -18.90
CA ILE A 1037 -12.74 -23.89 -19.91
C ILE A 1037 -12.88 -24.95 -21.01
N ARG A 1038 -11.83 -25.74 -21.27
CA ARG A 1038 -11.85 -26.83 -22.25
C ARG A 1038 -12.91 -27.90 -21.94
N PHE A 1039 -13.23 -28.10 -20.67
CA PHE A 1039 -14.28 -29.05 -20.27
C PHE A 1039 -15.68 -28.52 -20.64
N ASP A 1040 -15.91 -27.22 -20.45
CA ASP A 1040 -17.16 -26.57 -20.86
C ASP A 1040 -17.27 -26.47 -22.38
N PHE A 1041 -16.19 -26.04 -23.06
CA PHE A 1041 -16.13 -25.95 -24.51
C PHE A 1041 -16.35 -27.33 -25.17
N GLY A 1042 -15.83 -28.39 -24.53
CA GLY A 1042 -16.00 -29.78 -24.94
C GLY A 1042 -17.44 -30.25 -25.09
N VAL A 1043 -18.39 -29.61 -24.40
CA VAL A 1043 -19.83 -29.92 -24.50
C VAL A 1043 -20.35 -29.65 -25.92
N THR A 1044 -19.80 -28.63 -26.59
CA THR A 1044 -20.28 -28.16 -27.90
C THR A 1044 -19.92 -29.06 -29.08
N GLY A 1045 -18.91 -29.93 -28.94
CA GLY A 1045 -18.37 -30.70 -30.07
C GLY A 1045 -17.53 -29.87 -31.07
N LYS A 1046 -17.26 -28.60 -30.76
CA LYS A 1046 -16.39 -27.73 -31.57
C LYS A 1046 -14.92 -28.09 -31.38
N PRO A 1047 -14.08 -27.92 -32.41
CA PRO A 1047 -12.68 -28.32 -32.37
C PRO A 1047 -11.88 -27.47 -31.37
N MET A 1048 -10.89 -28.09 -30.72
CA MET A 1048 -10.01 -27.47 -29.74
C MET A 1048 -8.55 -27.69 -30.13
N ILE A 1049 -7.71 -26.67 -29.92
CA ILE A 1049 -6.26 -26.71 -30.11
C ILE A 1049 -5.58 -26.37 -28.78
N PHE A 1050 -4.52 -27.10 -28.43
CA PHE A 1050 -3.80 -26.94 -27.17
C PHE A 1050 -2.42 -26.32 -27.40
N PHE A 1051 -2.29 -25.03 -27.14
CA PHE A 1051 -1.03 -24.31 -27.27
C PHE A 1051 -0.25 -24.35 -25.95
N VAL A 1052 0.76 -25.22 -25.88
CA VAL A 1052 1.44 -25.64 -24.63
C VAL A 1052 2.97 -25.53 -24.70
N PRO A 1053 3.54 -24.35 -25.02
CA PRO A 1053 5.00 -24.16 -25.18
C PRO A 1053 5.82 -24.41 -23.90
N ASP A 1054 5.15 -24.49 -22.75
CA ASP A 1054 5.75 -24.51 -21.42
C ASP A 1054 5.24 -25.67 -20.54
N LYS A 1055 4.73 -26.74 -21.14
CA LYS A 1055 4.06 -27.87 -20.46
C LYS A 1055 4.86 -28.43 -19.28
N GLN A 1056 6.15 -28.67 -19.49
CA GLN A 1056 7.03 -29.22 -18.45
C GLN A 1056 7.21 -28.27 -17.27
N GLN A 1057 7.39 -26.97 -17.54
CA GLN A 1057 7.55 -25.95 -16.51
C GLN A 1057 6.24 -25.75 -15.74
N PHE A 1058 5.09 -25.73 -16.42
CA PHE A 1058 3.79 -25.51 -15.80
C PHE A 1058 3.47 -26.58 -14.74
N PHE A 1059 3.54 -27.86 -15.09
CA PHE A 1059 3.18 -28.96 -14.18
C PHE A 1059 4.19 -29.19 -13.06
N THR A 1060 5.41 -28.64 -13.17
CA THR A 1060 6.35 -28.58 -12.03
C THR A 1060 5.82 -27.65 -10.93
N SER A 1061 5.17 -26.54 -11.31
CA SER A 1061 4.61 -25.55 -10.37
C SER A 1061 3.17 -25.81 -9.94
N ALA A 1062 2.37 -26.45 -10.80
CA ALA A 1062 0.95 -26.72 -10.56
C ALA A 1062 0.58 -28.14 -11.02
N PRO A 1063 0.81 -29.18 -10.19
CA PRO A 1063 0.49 -30.56 -10.53
C PRO A 1063 -1.00 -30.76 -10.87
N SER A 1064 -1.30 -31.69 -11.78
CA SER A 1064 -2.68 -32.05 -12.14
C SER A 1064 -3.15 -33.31 -11.39
N LEU A 1065 -4.47 -33.40 -11.19
CA LEU A 1065 -5.17 -34.58 -10.68
C LEU A 1065 -5.38 -35.65 -11.75
N ILE A 1066 -5.39 -35.23 -13.02
CA ILE A 1066 -5.59 -36.08 -14.19
C ILE A 1066 -4.44 -35.80 -15.16
N PRO A 1067 -3.85 -36.82 -15.82
CA PRO A 1067 -2.85 -36.59 -16.85
C PRO A 1067 -3.38 -35.65 -17.93
N PHE A 1068 -2.62 -34.61 -18.27
CA PHE A 1068 -3.08 -33.56 -19.19
C PHE A 1068 -3.48 -34.12 -20.56
N ASP A 1069 -2.71 -35.09 -21.08
CA ASP A 1069 -2.94 -35.71 -22.39
C ASP A 1069 -4.29 -36.41 -22.49
N GLU A 1070 -4.82 -36.94 -21.37
CA GLU A 1070 -6.16 -37.53 -21.33
C GLU A 1070 -7.28 -36.48 -21.37
N THR A 1071 -6.95 -35.20 -21.22
CA THR A 1071 -7.89 -34.08 -21.12
C THR A 1071 -7.75 -33.06 -22.26
N ALA A 1072 -6.97 -33.41 -23.29
CA ALA A 1072 -6.64 -32.54 -24.42
C ALA A 1072 -7.03 -33.20 -25.76
N PRO A 1073 -8.33 -33.25 -26.12
CA PRO A 1073 -8.83 -33.95 -27.31
C PRO A 1073 -8.63 -33.13 -28.60
N GLY A 1074 -7.39 -32.83 -28.93
CA GLY A 1074 -7.01 -32.03 -30.09
C GLY A 1074 -5.49 -31.90 -30.24
N PRO A 1075 -5.01 -31.25 -31.31
CA PRO A 1075 -3.59 -31.11 -31.53
C PRO A 1075 -2.95 -30.28 -30.40
N GLN A 1076 -1.84 -30.81 -29.86
CA GLN A 1076 -0.96 -30.10 -28.94
C GLN A 1076 0.20 -29.49 -29.75
N VAL A 1077 0.37 -28.18 -29.67
CA VAL A 1077 1.32 -27.40 -30.47
C VAL A 1077 2.17 -26.51 -29.56
N GLU A 1078 3.42 -26.28 -29.95
CA GLU A 1078 4.42 -25.60 -29.09
C GLU A 1078 4.88 -24.25 -29.65
N ASN A 1079 4.56 -23.93 -30.91
CA ASN A 1079 4.91 -22.65 -31.52
C ASN A 1079 3.77 -22.06 -32.36
N VAL A 1080 3.90 -20.78 -32.70
CA VAL A 1080 2.85 -20.01 -33.38
C VAL A 1080 2.59 -20.51 -34.80
N ASP A 1081 3.62 -21.01 -35.51
CA ASP A 1081 3.46 -21.51 -36.87
C ASP A 1081 2.62 -22.80 -36.89
N GLU A 1082 2.89 -23.73 -35.97
CA GLU A 1082 2.07 -24.92 -35.75
C GLU A 1082 0.64 -24.58 -35.32
N LEU A 1083 0.47 -23.54 -34.48
CA LEU A 1083 -0.84 -23.07 -34.07
C LEU A 1083 -1.65 -22.51 -35.26
N VAL A 1084 -1.03 -21.69 -36.10
CA VAL A 1084 -1.67 -21.15 -37.31
C VAL A 1084 -2.04 -22.29 -38.26
N ASP A 1085 -1.13 -23.24 -38.49
CA ASP A 1085 -1.39 -24.40 -39.35
C ASP A 1085 -2.58 -25.24 -38.85
N ALA A 1086 -2.64 -25.49 -37.53
CA ALA A 1086 -3.73 -26.22 -36.91
C ALA A 1086 -5.09 -25.49 -36.99
N ILE A 1087 -5.10 -24.14 -36.94
CA ILE A 1087 -6.33 -23.34 -37.10
C ILE A 1087 -6.78 -23.33 -38.56
N VAL A 1088 -5.86 -23.20 -39.52
CA VAL A 1088 -6.19 -23.17 -40.96
C VAL A 1088 -6.74 -24.51 -41.42
N HIS A 1089 -6.20 -25.63 -40.93
CA HIS A 1089 -6.61 -27.00 -41.27
C HIS A 1089 -7.56 -27.61 -40.23
N ILE A 1090 -8.40 -26.77 -39.60
CA ILE A 1090 -9.21 -27.18 -38.44
C ILE A 1090 -10.19 -28.33 -38.73
N GLU A 1091 -10.72 -28.42 -39.95
CA GLU A 1091 -11.64 -29.50 -40.33
C GLU A 1091 -10.92 -30.85 -40.49
N GLU A 1092 -9.70 -30.88 -41.01
CA GLU A 1092 -8.86 -32.08 -41.02
C GLU A 1092 -8.50 -32.51 -39.59
N GLY A 1093 -8.19 -31.53 -38.73
CA GLY A 1093 -7.99 -31.75 -37.31
C GLY A 1093 -9.23 -32.34 -36.63
N ARG A 1094 -10.43 -31.81 -36.93
CA ARG A 1094 -11.71 -32.31 -36.39
C ARG A 1094 -11.91 -33.78 -36.73
N GLU A 1095 -11.66 -34.19 -37.97
CA GLU A 1095 -11.77 -35.59 -38.38
C GLU A 1095 -10.73 -36.47 -37.69
N ARG A 1096 -9.47 -36.01 -37.65
CA ARG A 1096 -8.34 -36.75 -37.05
C ARG A 1096 -8.53 -37.03 -35.56
N PHE A 1097 -9.07 -36.07 -34.81
CA PHE A 1097 -9.24 -36.16 -33.36
C PHE A 1097 -10.68 -36.51 -32.93
N ALA A 1098 -11.54 -36.95 -33.85
CA ALA A 1098 -12.95 -37.23 -33.57
C ALA A 1098 -13.15 -38.31 -32.47
N ASP A 1099 -12.33 -39.37 -32.47
CA ASP A 1099 -12.39 -40.43 -31.46
C ASP A 1099 -11.92 -39.96 -30.09
N ASP A 1100 -10.82 -39.20 -30.03
CA ASP A 1100 -10.30 -38.61 -28.78
C ASP A 1100 -11.33 -37.66 -28.16
N TYR A 1101 -12.00 -36.87 -29.00
CA TYR A 1101 -13.07 -35.97 -28.57
C TYR A 1101 -14.30 -36.73 -28.08
N ARG A 1102 -14.69 -37.83 -28.75
CA ARG A 1102 -15.79 -38.69 -28.30
C ARG A 1102 -15.49 -39.28 -26.92
N VAL A 1103 -14.28 -39.84 -26.72
CA VAL A 1103 -13.84 -40.38 -25.42
C VAL A 1103 -13.81 -39.28 -24.36
N PHE A 1104 -13.33 -38.09 -24.70
CA PHE A 1104 -13.35 -36.94 -23.80
C PHE A 1104 -14.78 -36.58 -23.37
N ARG A 1105 -15.74 -36.48 -24.31
CA ARG A 1105 -17.14 -36.16 -23.98
C ARG A 1105 -17.79 -37.22 -23.12
N GLU A 1106 -17.61 -38.50 -23.45
CA GLU A 1106 -18.12 -39.62 -22.66
C GLU A 1106 -17.61 -39.57 -21.20
N ARG A 1107 -16.35 -39.18 -21.00
CA ARG A 1107 -15.71 -39.15 -19.69
C ARG A 1107 -15.96 -37.87 -18.88
N PHE A 1108 -16.02 -36.71 -19.55
CA PHE A 1108 -15.99 -35.40 -18.88
C PHE A 1108 -17.26 -34.55 -19.05
N ALA A 1109 -18.13 -34.90 -20.01
CA ALA A 1109 -19.37 -34.16 -20.31
C ALA A 1109 -20.61 -35.08 -20.39
N GLY A 1110 -20.50 -36.32 -19.90
CA GLY A 1110 -21.56 -37.33 -20.03
C GLY A 1110 -22.87 -37.00 -19.30
N LEU A 1111 -22.84 -36.06 -18.35
CA LEU A 1111 -24.01 -35.55 -17.63
C LEU A 1111 -24.41 -34.13 -18.08
N ASP A 1112 -23.71 -33.52 -19.04
CA ASP A 1112 -24.05 -32.20 -19.60
C ASP A 1112 -25.02 -32.39 -20.79
N ASP A 1113 -26.26 -32.76 -20.48
CA ASP A 1113 -27.31 -33.14 -21.44
C ASP A 1113 -28.36 -32.04 -21.68
N GLY A 1114 -28.16 -30.84 -21.12
CA GLY A 1114 -29.12 -29.74 -21.19
C GLY A 1114 -30.13 -29.69 -20.04
N HIS A 1115 -30.06 -30.64 -19.09
CA HIS A 1115 -30.97 -30.75 -17.95
C HIS A 1115 -30.25 -30.80 -16.59
N ALA A 1116 -28.99 -30.38 -16.51
CA ALA A 1116 -28.21 -30.39 -15.27
C ALA A 1116 -28.77 -29.43 -14.22
N ALA A 1117 -29.24 -28.24 -14.62
CA ALA A 1117 -29.86 -27.25 -13.74
C ALA A 1117 -31.19 -27.76 -13.15
N GLU A 1118 -31.98 -28.51 -13.92
CA GLU A 1118 -33.24 -29.11 -13.46
C GLU A 1118 -32.97 -30.19 -12.41
N ARG A 1119 -31.99 -31.06 -12.67
CA ARG A 1119 -31.54 -32.07 -11.69
C ARG A 1119 -30.98 -31.42 -10.43
N ALA A 1120 -30.16 -30.38 -10.57
CA ALA A 1120 -29.58 -29.65 -9.45
C ALA A 1120 -30.67 -29.02 -8.58
N THR A 1121 -31.61 -28.30 -9.20
CA THR A 1121 -32.72 -27.64 -8.50
C THR A 1121 -33.55 -28.66 -7.72
N ARG A 1122 -33.90 -29.79 -8.35
CA ARG A 1122 -34.63 -30.88 -7.69
C ARG A 1122 -33.87 -31.46 -6.49
N ALA A 1123 -32.59 -31.80 -6.66
CA ALA A 1123 -31.78 -32.34 -5.58
C ALA A 1123 -31.67 -31.37 -4.39
N ILE A 1124 -31.46 -30.08 -4.68
CA ILE A 1124 -31.40 -29.02 -3.67
C ILE A 1124 -32.74 -28.89 -2.94
N PHE A 1125 -33.86 -28.87 -3.67
CA PHE A 1125 -35.20 -28.62 -3.11
C PHE A 1125 -35.73 -29.82 -2.33
N ASP A 1126 -35.51 -31.04 -2.81
CA ASP A 1126 -35.87 -32.28 -2.12
C ASP A 1126 -35.18 -32.33 -0.75
N ARG A 1127 -33.88 -31.98 -0.70
CA ARG A 1127 -33.09 -31.95 0.53
C ARG A 1127 -33.45 -30.76 1.45
N ALA A 1128 -33.81 -29.62 0.87
CA ALA A 1128 -34.29 -28.45 1.61
C ALA A 1128 -35.74 -28.62 2.11
N GLY A 1129 -36.51 -29.57 1.58
CA GLY A 1129 -37.94 -29.74 1.87
C GLY A 1129 -38.85 -28.71 1.19
N ILE A 1130 -38.36 -28.01 0.17
CA ILE A 1130 -39.14 -27.00 -0.59
C ILE A 1130 -40.05 -27.73 -1.60
N GLY A 1131 -41.35 -27.43 -1.58
CA GLY A 1131 -42.32 -28.01 -2.53
C GLY A 1131 -42.92 -29.37 -2.15
N SER A 1132 -42.63 -29.90 -0.96
CA SER A 1132 -43.09 -31.23 -0.50
C SER A 1132 -44.56 -31.30 0.00
N GLN A 1133 -45.37 -30.25 -0.19
CA GLN A 1133 -46.82 -30.28 0.12
C GLN A 1133 -47.67 -30.40 -1.16
N ASN A 1134 -47.69 -31.58 -1.80
CA ASN A 1134 -48.82 -32.05 -2.60
C ASN A 1134 -48.75 -33.54 -2.99
N SER A 1135 -48.45 -34.42 -2.03
CA SER A 1135 -48.73 -35.85 -2.19
C SER A 1135 -49.40 -36.41 -0.92
N ASP A 1136 -50.70 -36.18 -0.81
CA ASP A 1136 -51.57 -36.95 0.10
C ASP A 1136 -51.56 -38.43 -0.35
N PRO A 1137 -51.14 -39.40 0.48
CA PRO A 1137 -51.10 -40.81 0.10
C PRO A 1137 -52.49 -41.50 0.23
N ARG A 1138 -53.59 -40.77 0.00
CA ARG A 1138 -54.95 -41.31 0.08
C ARG A 1138 -55.67 -41.21 -1.26
N GLY A 1139 -55.25 -42.05 -2.20
CA GLY A 1139 -55.87 -42.11 -3.52
C GLY A 1139 -55.46 -43.28 -4.41
N ALA A 1140 -55.17 -44.45 -3.85
CA ALA A 1140 -55.03 -45.68 -4.64
C ALA A 1140 -56.13 -46.66 -4.25
N GLY A 1141 -57.24 -46.58 -4.99
CA GLY A 1141 -58.34 -47.50 -4.92
C GLY A 1141 -57.89 -48.93 -5.25
N SER A 1142 -58.39 -49.85 -4.45
CA SER A 1142 -58.51 -51.27 -4.72
C SER A 1142 -58.95 -51.54 -6.16
N THR A 1143 -58.12 -52.26 -6.93
CA THR A 1143 -58.60 -53.25 -7.90
C THR A 1143 -57.67 -54.46 -7.86
N ALA A 1144 -58.11 -55.49 -7.14
CA ALA A 1144 -57.66 -56.86 -7.31
C ALA A 1144 -58.21 -57.41 -8.63
N VAL A 1145 -57.38 -58.15 -9.39
CA VAL A 1145 -57.72 -59.44 -10.06
C VAL A 1145 -56.41 -60.11 -10.49
N GLY A 1146 -56.23 -61.39 -10.12
CA GLY A 1146 -55.48 -62.38 -10.91
C GLY A 1146 -54.15 -62.84 -10.33
#